data_AF-A0A7V9BN32-F1
#
_entry.id   AF-A0A7V9BN32-F1
#
_cell.length_a   1.000
_cell.length_b   1.000
_cell.length_c   1.000
_cell.angle_alpha   90.00
_cell.angle_beta   90.00
_cell.angle_gamma   90.00
#
_symmetry.space_group_name_H-M   'P 1'
#
loop_
_entity.id
_entity.type
_entity.pdbx_description
1 polymer ?
#
loop_
_entity_poly.entity_id
_entity_poly.type
_entity_poly.pdbx_seq_one_letter_code
_entity_poly.pdbx_strand_id
1 'polypeptide(L)'
;MSETISTGLLDVLAERVIVADGGMGTMLQAAALTLDDFAGLDGCNEILNETRPDVVQGVHRAYLEAGSGVIETNTFGVNLPNLGEYAIAHRIVELAEMGARLARECADEFGTAAAPRYVLGSVGPGTKLPTLGHAPFAELRDAYQECGRGLLIGGVDGIMVETCQDLLQAKAAIIGVQRAMAAEGRRVPVLTMVTVETTGTMLLGSEIGAALTALEPLGIDAIGLNCATGPAEMSEHLRQLSKHARVPLAVMPNAGLPTLGPDGALYPLTPDELAEALATFVDEYGVRLVGGCCGTTPAHLRAVVEAVATVTPAPRTPRPEPGLSSLYGAVPFRQETSVLVIGERTNANGSRAFRDAMISDRYDECVRIAREQTRDGAHLIDLCVDYVGRDGAADMIELAGRLATASTLPIMLDSTETDVVRVGLERLGGRCIVNSVNYEDGAGPESRFAKTMTVAKEHGAAVVALCIDEEGQARTAEWKVRVASRLIEDLTTNWGMHTADIVVDCLTFPITTGQEEVRRDAIETIEAIRELKRRYPDVQTTLGVSNISFGLNAAARQVLNSVFLHECQQAGLDTAIVHASKIVPMARIPDDRRGVALDLIYDRRREDYDPLSKFMELFEGVTASAARAGRAEELAALPLFERLERRIVDGERIGLEGDLDAALEQRPALEIINDTLLNGMKIVGDLFGSGEMQLPFVLQSAEVMKASVAHLEPHMEKQDSGGKGTIVLATVKGDVHDIGKNLVDIILSNNGYSVVNLGIKQPISAILAAAAEHDADAVGMSGLLVKSTVIMKENLQEMGSRGVATRWPVLLGGAALTRSYVENDLAEIYPGRVTYARDAFEGLRLMDSVMARARGVDPERDAAEAAATAERKA
;
A
#
# COMPACT_ATOMS: atom_id res chain seq x y z
N MET A 1 -17.70 23.22 14.51
CA MET A 1 -19.16 22.99 14.46
C MET A 1 -19.39 21.86 13.48
N SER A 2 -20.11 20.80 13.85
CA SER A 2 -20.44 19.71 12.93
C SER A 2 -21.37 20.28 11.86
N GLU A 3 -20.80 20.64 10.71
CA GLU A 3 -21.56 21.08 9.55
C GLU A 3 -22.29 19.87 9.00
N THR A 4 -23.58 19.77 9.33
CA THR A 4 -24.50 18.74 8.84
C THR A 4 -24.49 18.67 7.32
N ILE A 5 -24.40 17.46 6.78
CA ILE A 5 -24.58 17.20 5.35
C ILE A 5 -25.97 17.69 4.93
N SER A 6 -26.04 18.40 3.82
CA SER A 6 -27.24 19.17 3.42
C SER A 6 -28.31 18.30 2.76
N THR A 7 -28.05 17.00 2.57
CA THR A 7 -28.84 16.09 1.72
C THR A 7 -29.01 14.75 2.42
N GLY A 8 -30.13 14.07 2.16
CA GLY A 8 -30.42 12.75 2.76
C GLY A 8 -29.74 11.57 2.07
N LEU A 9 -28.79 11.79 1.16
CA LEU A 9 -28.21 10.72 0.35
C LEU A 9 -27.48 9.67 1.19
N LEU A 10 -26.68 10.09 2.18
CA LEU A 10 -25.99 9.14 3.07
C LEU A 10 -26.95 8.37 3.97
N ASP A 11 -28.03 9.00 4.42
CA ASP A 11 -29.06 8.33 5.22
C ASP A 11 -29.69 7.19 4.41
N VAL A 12 -30.01 7.44 3.13
CA VAL A 12 -30.57 6.40 2.26
C VAL A 12 -29.55 5.29 1.96
N LEU A 13 -28.27 5.61 1.75
CA LEU A 13 -27.21 4.60 1.55
C LEU A 13 -27.00 3.71 2.79
N ALA A 14 -27.21 4.27 3.98
CA ALA A 14 -27.16 3.51 5.23
C ALA A 14 -28.37 2.56 5.36
N GLU A 15 -29.55 2.98 4.92
CA GLU A 15 -30.79 2.21 5.03
C GLU A 15 -30.95 1.13 3.95
N ARG A 16 -30.57 1.41 2.69
CA ARG A 16 -30.79 0.52 1.55
C ARG A 16 -29.73 0.67 0.47
N VAL A 17 -29.73 -0.24 -0.51
CA VAL A 17 -28.94 -0.10 -1.73
C VAL A 17 -29.61 0.90 -2.66
N ILE A 18 -28.81 1.76 -3.27
CA ILE A 18 -29.28 2.67 -4.32
C ILE A 18 -28.65 2.25 -5.65
N VAL A 19 -29.48 2.22 -6.70
CA VAL A 19 -29.02 1.98 -8.07
C VAL A 19 -28.82 3.33 -8.76
N ALA A 20 -27.59 3.63 -9.17
CA ALA A 20 -27.24 4.76 -10.01
C ALA A 20 -27.61 4.51 -11.49
N ASP A 21 -27.33 5.46 -12.36
CA ASP A 21 -27.55 5.33 -13.80
C ASP A 21 -26.41 4.56 -14.49
N GLY A 22 -26.43 4.61 -15.83
CA GLY A 22 -25.45 4.01 -16.71
C GLY A 22 -24.64 5.05 -17.49
N GLY A 23 -23.93 4.62 -18.54
CA GLY A 23 -23.07 5.50 -19.31
C GLY A 23 -23.80 6.62 -20.05
N MET A 24 -23.53 7.88 -19.68
CA MET A 24 -23.98 9.08 -20.38
C MET A 24 -23.38 9.17 -21.79
N GLY A 25 -22.05 9.05 -21.90
CA GLY A 25 -21.34 9.22 -23.16
C GLY A 25 -21.79 8.26 -24.27
N THR A 26 -21.99 6.98 -23.93
CA THR A 26 -22.47 5.97 -24.91
C THR A 26 -23.92 6.22 -25.36
N MET A 27 -24.77 6.78 -24.49
CA MET A 27 -26.14 7.17 -24.85
C MET A 27 -26.16 8.41 -25.75
N LEU A 28 -25.28 9.39 -25.50
CA LEU A 28 -25.14 10.57 -26.36
C LEU A 28 -24.58 10.21 -27.74
N GLN A 29 -23.61 9.29 -27.82
CA GLN A 29 -23.08 8.78 -29.08
C GLN A 29 -24.18 8.11 -29.93
N ALA A 30 -25.17 7.48 -29.30
CA ALA A 30 -26.30 6.87 -29.99
C ALA A 30 -27.35 7.88 -30.50
N ALA A 31 -27.29 9.16 -30.07
CA ALA A 31 -28.31 10.17 -30.38
C ALA A 31 -28.17 10.83 -31.77
N ALA A 32 -27.34 10.28 -32.66
CA ALA A 32 -27.14 10.76 -34.04
C ALA A 32 -26.88 12.29 -34.13
N LEU A 33 -26.08 12.81 -33.20
CA LEU A 33 -25.73 14.23 -33.12
C LEU A 33 -24.76 14.63 -34.24
N THR A 34 -24.87 15.88 -34.68
CA THR A 34 -24.02 16.48 -35.71
C THR A 34 -23.03 17.47 -35.09
N LEU A 35 -22.00 17.88 -35.84
CA LEU A 35 -21.03 18.86 -35.36
C LEU A 35 -21.66 20.21 -34.96
N ASP A 36 -22.74 20.62 -35.64
CA ASP A 36 -23.48 21.85 -35.31
C ASP A 36 -24.15 21.76 -33.92
N ASP A 37 -24.60 20.56 -33.53
CA ASP A 37 -25.14 20.30 -32.19
C ASP A 37 -24.08 20.49 -31.10
N PHE A 38 -22.81 20.26 -31.41
CA PHE A 38 -21.68 20.52 -30.52
C PHE A 38 -21.14 21.96 -30.60
N ALA A 39 -21.82 22.87 -31.31
CA ALA A 39 -21.33 24.23 -31.59
C ALA A 39 -19.92 24.25 -32.22
N GLY A 40 -19.57 23.23 -33.02
CA GLY A 40 -18.25 23.08 -33.62
C GLY A 40 -17.18 22.49 -32.69
N LEU A 41 -17.52 22.12 -31.44
CA LEU A 41 -16.62 21.52 -30.46
C LEU A 41 -16.75 19.99 -30.45
N ASP A 42 -16.31 19.35 -31.52
CA ASP A 42 -16.49 17.92 -31.75
C ASP A 42 -16.07 17.07 -30.53
N GLY A 43 -16.97 16.20 -30.07
CA GLY A 43 -16.75 15.32 -28.91
C GLY A 43 -16.82 15.97 -27.52
N CYS A 44 -17.05 17.29 -27.40
CA CYS A 44 -17.24 17.95 -26.11
C CYS A 44 -18.67 17.71 -25.60
N ASN A 45 -18.93 16.58 -24.96
CA ASN A 45 -20.28 16.24 -24.49
C ASN A 45 -20.85 17.28 -23.51
N GLU A 46 -20.00 17.97 -22.78
CA GLU A 46 -20.39 18.98 -21.79
C GLU A 46 -21.06 20.20 -22.43
N ILE A 47 -20.73 20.53 -23.69
CA ILE A 47 -21.38 21.65 -24.41
C ILE A 47 -22.86 21.38 -24.67
N LEU A 48 -23.25 20.10 -24.73
CA LEU A 48 -24.63 19.68 -24.96
C LEU A 48 -25.57 20.09 -23.81
N ASN A 49 -25.02 20.41 -22.63
CA ASN A 49 -25.80 21.02 -21.54
C ASN A 49 -26.43 22.35 -21.97
N GLU A 50 -25.79 23.08 -22.87
CA GLU A 50 -26.30 24.33 -23.45
C GLU A 50 -27.02 24.09 -24.77
N THR A 51 -26.37 23.37 -25.69
CA THR A 51 -26.79 23.34 -27.09
C THR A 51 -27.92 22.34 -27.35
N ARG A 52 -27.92 21.21 -26.63
CA ARG A 52 -28.90 20.12 -26.77
C ARG A 52 -29.39 19.58 -25.41
N PRO A 53 -29.94 20.45 -24.54
CA PRO A 53 -30.45 20.05 -23.23
C PRO A 53 -31.57 19.01 -23.35
N ASP A 54 -32.33 19.02 -24.46
CA ASP A 54 -33.36 18.04 -24.77
C ASP A 54 -32.83 16.60 -24.83
N VAL A 55 -31.63 16.42 -25.39
CA VAL A 55 -30.98 15.11 -25.52
C VAL A 55 -30.43 14.65 -24.18
N VAL A 56 -29.72 15.53 -23.47
CA VAL A 56 -29.16 15.24 -22.14
C VAL A 56 -30.27 14.84 -21.16
N GLN A 57 -31.35 15.62 -21.09
CA GLN A 57 -32.52 15.26 -20.29
C GLN A 57 -33.18 13.97 -20.76
N GLY A 58 -33.22 13.71 -22.07
CA GLY A 58 -33.71 12.45 -22.62
C GLY A 58 -32.97 11.24 -22.05
N VAL A 59 -31.64 11.32 -21.93
CA VAL A 59 -30.81 10.27 -21.30
C VAL A 59 -31.14 10.12 -19.82
N HIS A 60 -31.20 11.22 -19.05
CA HIS A 60 -31.56 11.17 -17.63
C HIS A 60 -32.94 10.52 -17.40
N ARG A 61 -33.96 10.94 -18.17
CA ARG A 61 -35.30 10.36 -18.09
C ARG A 61 -35.29 8.86 -18.39
N ALA A 62 -34.53 8.42 -19.40
CA ALA A 62 -34.45 7.01 -19.75
C ALA A 62 -33.91 6.13 -18.59
N TYR A 63 -32.93 6.61 -17.82
CA TYR A 63 -32.43 5.87 -16.65
C TYR A 63 -33.38 5.97 -15.45
N LEU A 64 -34.02 7.11 -15.22
CA LEU A 64 -35.04 7.26 -14.17
C LEU A 64 -36.26 6.36 -14.43
N GLU A 65 -36.69 6.25 -15.69
CA GLU A 65 -37.75 5.32 -16.14
C GLU A 65 -37.34 3.85 -15.99
N ALA A 66 -36.04 3.54 -16.11
CA ALA A 66 -35.51 2.21 -15.81
C ALA A 66 -35.48 1.89 -14.31
N GLY A 67 -35.64 2.90 -13.45
CA GLY A 67 -35.77 2.74 -12.00
C GLY A 67 -34.59 3.29 -11.18
N SER A 68 -33.56 3.86 -11.82
CA SER A 68 -32.40 4.43 -11.13
C SER A 68 -32.81 5.44 -10.06
N GLY A 69 -32.26 5.29 -8.86
CA GLY A 69 -32.48 6.18 -7.70
C GLY A 69 -31.58 7.42 -7.70
N VAL A 70 -30.46 7.32 -8.40
CA VAL A 70 -29.45 8.37 -8.55
C VAL A 70 -29.10 8.50 -10.02
N ILE A 71 -28.88 9.72 -10.49
CA ILE A 71 -28.34 9.99 -11.83
C ILE A 71 -27.10 10.89 -11.74
N GLU A 72 -26.14 10.66 -12.62
CA GLU A 72 -24.93 11.48 -12.75
C GLU A 72 -25.19 12.66 -13.70
N THR A 73 -24.63 13.83 -13.38
CA THR A 73 -24.68 14.99 -14.27
C THR A 73 -23.83 14.77 -15.52
N ASN A 74 -24.20 15.38 -16.65
CA ASN A 74 -23.35 15.40 -17.85
C ASN A 74 -22.19 16.39 -17.68
N THR A 75 -21.29 16.13 -16.74
CA THR A 75 -20.20 17.04 -16.36
C THR A 75 -18.83 16.37 -16.19
N PHE A 76 -18.70 15.12 -16.62
CA PHE A 76 -17.46 14.32 -16.52
C PHE A 76 -16.22 15.09 -16.99
N GLY A 77 -16.32 15.75 -18.15
CA GLY A 77 -15.26 16.55 -18.76
C GLY A 77 -15.24 18.03 -18.38
N VAL A 78 -16.03 18.49 -17.40
CA VAL A 78 -16.02 19.90 -16.94
C VAL A 78 -14.82 20.14 -16.03
N ASN A 79 -13.63 20.09 -16.61
CA ASN A 79 -12.35 20.27 -15.94
C ASN A 79 -11.35 21.01 -16.84
N LEU A 80 -10.27 21.51 -16.24
CA LEU A 80 -9.27 22.35 -16.92
C LEU A 80 -8.63 21.66 -18.14
N PRO A 81 -8.09 20.41 -18.04
CA PRO A 81 -7.54 19.72 -19.19
C PRO A 81 -8.51 19.60 -20.38
N ASN A 82 -9.72 19.09 -20.13
CA ASN A 82 -10.66 18.74 -21.19
C ASN A 82 -11.22 20.00 -21.87
N LEU A 83 -11.74 20.95 -21.11
CA LEU A 83 -12.26 22.20 -21.68
C LEU A 83 -11.14 23.10 -22.23
N GLY A 84 -9.90 22.89 -21.79
CA GLY A 84 -8.71 23.52 -22.34
C GLY A 84 -8.43 23.12 -23.79
N GLU A 85 -8.68 21.85 -24.17
CA GLU A 85 -8.52 21.37 -25.56
C GLU A 85 -9.46 22.09 -26.54
N TYR A 86 -10.59 22.57 -26.03
CA TYR A 86 -11.60 23.35 -26.77
C TYR A 86 -11.48 24.87 -26.56
N ALA A 87 -10.46 25.34 -25.82
CA ALA A 87 -10.26 26.75 -25.46
C ALA A 87 -11.44 27.41 -24.70
N ILE A 88 -12.22 26.62 -23.97
CA ILE A 88 -13.40 27.07 -23.19
C ILE A 88 -13.27 26.77 -21.69
N ALA A 89 -12.07 26.60 -21.16
CA ALA A 89 -11.83 26.39 -19.73
C ALA A 89 -12.43 27.49 -18.82
N HIS A 90 -12.61 28.70 -19.33
CA HIS A 90 -13.30 29.80 -18.61
C HIS A 90 -14.80 29.54 -18.36
N ARG A 91 -15.39 28.49 -18.97
CA ARG A 91 -16.79 28.10 -18.84
C ARG A 91 -17.04 26.96 -17.84
N ILE A 92 -16.02 26.57 -17.04
CA ILE A 92 -16.14 25.46 -16.08
C ILE A 92 -17.37 25.62 -15.16
N VAL A 93 -17.49 26.76 -14.48
CA VAL A 93 -18.60 27.02 -13.54
C VAL A 93 -19.96 26.95 -14.27
N GLU A 94 -20.04 27.58 -15.43
CA GLU A 94 -21.26 27.70 -16.23
C GLU A 94 -21.76 26.32 -16.68
N LEU A 95 -20.91 25.53 -17.34
CA LEU A 95 -21.30 24.22 -17.86
C LEU A 95 -21.60 23.20 -16.75
N ALA A 96 -20.87 23.28 -15.62
CA ALA A 96 -21.16 22.48 -14.44
C ALA A 96 -22.53 22.80 -13.85
N GLU A 97 -22.86 24.09 -13.71
CA GLU A 97 -24.16 24.53 -13.22
C GLU A 97 -25.30 24.07 -14.14
N MET A 98 -25.15 24.25 -15.46
CA MET A 98 -26.15 23.84 -16.43
C MET A 98 -26.40 22.32 -16.39
N GLY A 99 -25.33 21.51 -16.41
CA GLY A 99 -25.45 20.05 -16.32
C GLY A 99 -26.14 19.60 -15.02
N ALA A 100 -25.81 20.23 -13.89
CA ALA A 100 -26.47 19.96 -12.61
C ALA A 100 -27.96 20.34 -12.59
N ARG A 101 -28.33 21.49 -13.18
CA ARG A 101 -29.74 21.91 -13.28
C ARG A 101 -30.56 20.94 -14.11
N LEU A 102 -30.06 20.51 -15.27
CA LEU A 102 -30.77 19.56 -16.14
C LEU A 102 -31.05 18.23 -15.42
N ALA A 103 -30.06 17.69 -14.71
CA ALA A 103 -30.24 16.48 -13.92
C ALA A 103 -31.22 16.70 -12.75
N ARG A 104 -31.12 17.84 -12.04
CA ARG A 104 -32.02 18.18 -10.92
C ARG A 104 -33.47 18.28 -11.36
N GLU A 105 -33.74 18.95 -12.49
CA GLU A 105 -35.08 19.04 -13.07
C GLU A 105 -35.67 17.65 -13.37
N CYS A 106 -34.89 16.75 -13.98
CA CYS A 106 -35.31 15.38 -14.23
C CYS A 106 -35.52 14.57 -12.93
N ALA A 107 -34.63 14.71 -11.95
CA ALA A 107 -34.76 14.04 -10.67
C ALA A 107 -36.00 14.53 -9.89
N ASP A 108 -36.35 15.81 -9.97
CA ASP A 108 -37.57 16.38 -9.38
C ASP A 108 -38.85 15.92 -10.08
N GLU A 109 -38.81 15.76 -11.42
CA GLU A 109 -39.92 15.23 -12.21
C GLU A 109 -40.29 13.80 -11.79
N PHE A 110 -39.29 12.96 -11.50
CA PHE A 110 -39.48 11.54 -11.15
C PHE A 110 -39.49 11.27 -9.63
N GLY A 111 -39.06 12.24 -8.82
CA GLY A 111 -38.96 12.13 -7.38
C GLY A 111 -40.30 12.29 -6.67
N THR A 112 -40.50 11.53 -5.60
CA THR A 112 -41.61 11.76 -4.66
C THR A 112 -41.08 11.82 -3.24
N ALA A 113 -41.87 12.34 -2.29
CA ALA A 113 -41.47 12.36 -0.88
C ALA A 113 -41.17 10.95 -0.32
N ALA A 114 -41.79 9.90 -0.86
CA ALA A 114 -41.56 8.51 -0.44
C ALA A 114 -40.41 7.81 -1.20
N ALA A 115 -40.05 8.33 -2.37
CA ALA A 115 -39.00 7.81 -3.23
C ALA A 115 -38.27 8.99 -3.90
N PRO A 116 -37.43 9.72 -3.15
CA PRO A 116 -36.65 10.81 -3.73
C PRO A 116 -35.65 10.27 -4.77
N ARG A 117 -35.38 11.08 -5.78
CA ARG A 117 -34.30 10.85 -6.76
C ARG A 117 -33.19 11.86 -6.51
N TYR A 118 -31.96 11.38 -6.58
CA TYR A 118 -30.78 12.13 -6.23
C TYR A 118 -29.92 12.42 -7.46
N VAL A 119 -29.18 13.53 -7.41
CA VAL A 119 -28.24 13.93 -8.45
C VAL A 119 -26.81 13.85 -7.92
N LEU A 120 -25.93 13.12 -8.61
CA LEU A 120 -24.50 13.14 -8.36
C LEU A 120 -23.81 14.03 -9.40
N GLY A 121 -23.08 15.03 -8.91
CA GLY A 121 -22.18 15.83 -9.74
C GLY A 121 -20.99 14.98 -10.20
N SER A 122 -20.96 14.57 -11.47
CA SER A 122 -19.86 13.81 -12.07
C SER A 122 -18.63 14.71 -12.28
N VAL A 123 -17.49 14.31 -11.71
CA VAL A 123 -16.20 14.98 -11.83
C VAL A 123 -15.16 13.96 -12.29
N GLY A 124 -14.86 13.95 -13.60
CA GLY A 124 -13.88 13.05 -14.19
C GLY A 124 -12.43 13.51 -14.02
N PRO A 125 -11.44 12.68 -14.38
CA PRO A 125 -10.02 12.90 -14.06
C PRO A 125 -9.30 13.92 -14.96
N GLY A 126 -9.88 14.27 -16.11
CA GLY A 126 -9.22 15.03 -17.16
C GLY A 126 -8.12 14.24 -17.91
N THR A 127 -7.38 14.89 -18.81
CA THR A 127 -6.30 14.27 -19.61
C THR A 127 -4.89 14.46 -19.06
N LYS A 128 -4.71 15.11 -17.90
CA LYS A 128 -3.38 15.39 -17.31
C LYS A 128 -3.15 14.60 -16.03
N LEU A 129 -1.94 14.03 -15.92
CA LEU A 129 -1.48 13.23 -14.79
C LEU A 129 -0.45 14.06 -13.99
N PRO A 130 -0.87 14.77 -12.92
CA PRO A 130 0.02 15.63 -12.14
C PRO A 130 1.18 14.87 -11.49
N THR A 131 1.03 13.57 -11.17
CA THR A 131 2.13 12.74 -10.66
C THR A 131 3.28 12.61 -11.67
N LEU A 132 2.97 12.68 -12.97
CA LEU A 132 3.97 12.68 -14.06
C LEU A 132 4.41 14.11 -14.46
N GLY A 133 3.94 15.13 -13.74
CA GLY A 133 4.27 16.53 -14.03
C GLY A 133 3.55 17.13 -15.24
N HIS A 134 2.49 16.49 -15.75
CA HIS A 134 1.75 16.99 -16.92
C HIS A 134 0.99 18.31 -16.67
N ALA A 135 0.62 18.58 -15.42
CA ALA A 135 0.01 19.83 -14.97
C ALA A 135 0.30 20.07 -13.48
N PRO A 136 0.38 21.32 -13.01
CA PRO A 136 0.52 21.62 -11.58
C PRO A 136 -0.72 21.22 -10.78
N PHE A 137 -0.50 20.63 -9.59
CA PHE A 137 -1.57 20.24 -8.68
C PHE A 137 -2.52 21.40 -8.34
N ALA A 138 -1.98 22.58 -8.03
CA ALA A 138 -2.77 23.74 -7.64
C ALA A 138 -3.72 24.21 -8.75
N GLU A 139 -3.27 24.22 -10.01
CA GLU A 139 -4.11 24.61 -11.15
C GLU A 139 -5.27 23.62 -11.36
N LEU A 140 -5.00 22.32 -11.22
CA LEU A 140 -6.04 21.30 -11.28
C LEU A 140 -7.04 21.44 -10.12
N ARG A 141 -6.55 21.58 -8.89
CA ARG A 141 -7.38 21.75 -7.67
C ARG A 141 -8.31 22.96 -7.81
N ASP A 142 -7.78 24.10 -8.25
CA ASP A 142 -8.54 25.33 -8.36
C ASP A 142 -9.62 25.23 -9.45
N ALA A 143 -9.33 24.54 -10.57
CA ALA A 143 -10.34 24.23 -11.58
C ALA A 143 -11.42 23.26 -11.08
N TYR A 144 -11.07 22.25 -10.28
CA TYR A 144 -12.05 21.37 -9.63
C TYR A 144 -12.89 22.13 -8.60
N GLN A 145 -12.35 23.16 -7.95
CA GLN A 145 -13.13 24.07 -7.10
C GLN A 145 -14.16 24.85 -7.90
N GLU A 146 -13.81 25.36 -9.09
CA GLU A 146 -14.76 26.01 -9.99
C GLU A 146 -15.86 25.04 -10.46
N CYS A 147 -15.50 23.80 -10.81
CA CYS A 147 -16.47 22.77 -11.19
C CYS A 147 -17.41 22.45 -10.03
N GLY A 148 -16.87 22.18 -8.84
CA GLY A 148 -17.63 21.93 -7.62
C GLY A 148 -18.59 23.08 -7.28
N ARG A 149 -18.16 24.32 -7.47
CA ARG A 149 -19.02 25.51 -7.29
C ARG A 149 -20.23 25.48 -8.23
N GLY A 150 -20.01 25.24 -9.52
CA GLY A 150 -21.10 25.14 -10.50
C GLY A 150 -22.10 24.03 -10.14
N LEU A 151 -21.59 22.85 -9.78
CA LEU A 151 -22.42 21.70 -9.35
C LEU A 151 -23.27 22.04 -8.11
N LEU A 152 -22.67 22.68 -7.09
CA LEU A 152 -23.37 23.07 -5.86
C LEU A 152 -24.47 24.11 -6.12
N ILE A 153 -24.23 25.09 -7.00
CA ILE A 153 -25.23 26.08 -7.42
C ILE A 153 -26.38 25.40 -8.19
N GLY A 154 -26.03 24.44 -9.06
CA GLY A 154 -27.00 23.70 -9.87
C GLY A 154 -27.87 22.71 -9.07
N GLY A 155 -27.51 22.41 -7.82
CA GLY A 155 -28.39 21.72 -6.90
C GLY A 155 -28.09 20.25 -6.64
N VAL A 156 -26.86 19.78 -6.90
CA VAL A 156 -26.49 18.35 -6.71
C VAL A 156 -26.68 17.87 -5.26
N ASP A 157 -26.99 16.57 -5.11
CA ASP A 157 -27.18 15.91 -3.82
C ASP A 157 -25.90 15.28 -3.26
N GLY A 158 -24.90 15.10 -4.12
CA GLY A 158 -23.55 14.62 -3.83
C GLY A 158 -22.62 14.91 -5.01
N ILE A 159 -21.32 14.72 -4.84
CA ILE A 159 -20.33 14.86 -5.90
C ILE A 159 -19.58 13.53 -6.03
N MET A 160 -19.51 12.99 -7.25
CA MET A 160 -18.77 11.79 -7.59
C MET A 160 -17.46 12.20 -8.27
N VAL A 161 -16.35 12.08 -7.56
CA VAL A 161 -15.00 12.18 -8.15
C VAL A 161 -14.67 10.80 -8.73
N GLU A 162 -14.80 10.65 -10.04
CA GLU A 162 -14.89 9.33 -10.67
C GLU A 162 -13.80 9.06 -11.71
N THR A 163 -13.65 7.78 -12.05
CA THR A 163 -12.65 7.28 -13.01
C THR A 163 -11.24 7.77 -12.67
N CYS A 164 -10.91 7.88 -11.37
CA CYS A 164 -9.61 8.36 -10.94
C CYS A 164 -8.51 7.38 -11.37
N GLN A 165 -7.54 7.87 -12.14
CA GLN A 165 -6.39 7.08 -12.66
C GLN A 165 -5.07 7.43 -11.96
N ASP A 166 -4.99 8.61 -11.34
CA ASP A 166 -3.83 9.15 -10.63
C ASP A 166 -4.27 9.65 -9.25
N LEU A 167 -3.64 9.14 -8.19
CA LEU A 167 -3.96 9.52 -6.80
C LEU A 167 -3.73 11.02 -6.53
N LEU A 168 -2.73 11.64 -7.16
CA LEU A 168 -2.48 13.07 -6.97
C LEU A 168 -3.56 13.94 -7.64
N GLN A 169 -4.09 13.49 -8.78
CA GLN A 169 -5.24 14.13 -9.42
C GLN A 169 -6.50 13.94 -8.59
N ALA A 170 -6.76 12.73 -8.09
CA ALA A 170 -7.92 12.46 -7.23
C ALA A 170 -7.92 13.36 -5.99
N LYS A 171 -6.75 13.51 -5.33
CA LYS A 171 -6.55 14.46 -4.23
C LYS A 171 -6.88 15.90 -4.65
N ALA A 172 -6.39 16.36 -5.80
CA ALA A 172 -6.67 17.70 -6.30
C ALA A 172 -8.18 17.93 -6.49
N ALA A 173 -8.88 16.94 -7.04
CA ALA A 173 -10.33 16.99 -7.24
C ALA A 173 -11.09 17.01 -5.91
N ILE A 174 -10.81 16.10 -4.99
CA ILE A 174 -11.44 16.03 -3.66
C ILE A 174 -11.25 17.34 -2.89
N ILE A 175 -10.01 17.84 -2.83
CA ILE A 175 -9.72 19.11 -2.14
C ILE A 175 -10.40 20.27 -2.84
N GLY A 176 -10.39 20.32 -4.17
CA GLY A 176 -11.07 21.35 -4.95
C GLY A 176 -12.56 21.43 -4.63
N VAL A 177 -13.27 20.30 -4.67
CA VAL A 177 -14.71 20.27 -4.39
C VAL A 177 -15.02 20.58 -2.92
N GLN A 178 -14.18 20.17 -1.97
CA GLN A 178 -14.31 20.54 -0.56
C GLN A 178 -14.11 22.04 -0.34
N ARG A 179 -13.14 22.66 -1.02
CA ARG A 179 -12.98 24.13 -1.02
C ARG A 179 -14.19 24.83 -1.60
N ALA A 180 -14.81 24.27 -2.63
CA ALA A 180 -16.06 24.81 -3.18
C ALA A 180 -17.19 24.74 -2.15
N MET A 181 -17.35 23.61 -1.45
CA MET A 181 -18.34 23.46 -0.39
C MET A 181 -18.15 24.48 0.74
N ALA A 182 -16.90 24.68 1.18
CA ALA A 182 -16.57 25.67 2.20
C ALA A 182 -16.88 27.11 1.73
N ALA A 183 -16.58 27.43 0.47
CA ALA A 183 -16.85 28.75 -0.11
C ALA A 183 -18.35 29.03 -0.27
N GLU A 184 -19.14 28.02 -0.66
CA GLU A 184 -20.58 28.14 -0.87
C GLU A 184 -21.42 27.90 0.40
N GLY A 185 -20.79 27.48 1.50
CA GLY A 185 -21.48 27.16 2.75
C GLY A 185 -22.47 25.99 2.64
N ARG A 186 -22.26 25.09 1.67
CA ARG A 186 -23.11 23.92 1.39
C ARG A 186 -22.26 22.67 1.31
N ARG A 187 -22.47 21.74 2.24
CA ARG A 187 -21.79 20.44 2.26
C ARG A 187 -22.69 19.35 1.71
N VAL A 188 -22.19 18.59 0.74
CA VAL A 188 -22.82 17.38 0.18
C VAL A 188 -21.82 16.23 0.24
N PRO A 189 -22.26 14.95 0.15
CA PRO A 189 -21.34 13.82 0.19
C PRO A 189 -20.37 13.81 -0.99
N VAL A 190 -19.12 13.43 -0.73
CA VAL A 190 -18.09 13.20 -1.75
C VAL A 190 -17.86 11.70 -1.91
N LEU A 191 -18.25 11.15 -3.05
CA LEU A 191 -18.00 9.76 -3.41
C LEU A 191 -16.75 9.73 -4.31
N THR A 192 -15.84 8.78 -4.08
CA THR A 192 -14.61 8.68 -4.87
C THR A 192 -14.50 7.31 -5.52
N MET A 193 -14.46 7.29 -6.85
CA MET A 193 -14.36 6.09 -7.65
C MET A 193 -12.98 6.05 -8.32
N VAL A 194 -12.22 5.01 -8.00
CA VAL A 194 -10.95 4.73 -8.68
C VAL A 194 -11.19 3.75 -9.82
N THR A 195 -10.40 3.85 -10.88
CA THR A 195 -10.44 2.87 -11.98
C THR A 195 -9.22 1.96 -11.91
N VAL A 196 -9.44 0.67 -12.09
CA VAL A 196 -8.39 -0.36 -12.14
C VAL A 196 -8.34 -0.93 -13.55
N GLU A 197 -7.14 -1.13 -14.06
CA GLU A 197 -6.90 -1.77 -15.34
C GLU A 197 -6.97 -3.31 -15.20
N THR A 198 -6.92 -4.02 -16.33
CA THR A 198 -6.86 -5.49 -16.35
C THR A 198 -5.62 -6.07 -15.66
N THR A 199 -4.60 -5.23 -15.40
CA THR A 199 -3.42 -5.56 -14.59
C THR A 199 -3.71 -5.64 -13.09
N GLY A 200 -4.89 -5.21 -12.64
CA GLY A 200 -5.28 -5.18 -11.22
C GLY A 200 -4.72 -3.97 -10.45
N THR A 201 -4.32 -2.92 -11.14
CA THR A 201 -3.83 -1.66 -10.55
C THR A 201 -4.42 -0.46 -11.30
N MET A 202 -4.39 0.72 -10.69
CA MET A 202 -4.68 1.98 -11.40
C MET A 202 -3.61 2.24 -12.48
N LEU A 203 -3.88 3.18 -13.40
CA LEU A 203 -2.99 3.50 -14.54
C LEU A 203 -1.52 3.72 -14.14
N LEU A 204 -1.26 4.40 -13.02
CA LEU A 204 0.09 4.67 -12.53
C LEU A 204 0.68 3.56 -11.62
N GLY A 205 0.00 2.42 -11.51
CA GLY A 205 0.45 1.26 -10.74
C GLY A 205 -0.01 1.23 -9.28
N SER A 206 -0.90 2.12 -8.87
CA SER A 206 -1.46 2.13 -7.52
C SER A 206 -2.33 0.90 -7.27
N GLU A 207 -2.04 0.16 -6.21
CA GLU A 207 -2.95 -0.89 -5.74
C GLU A 207 -4.13 -0.30 -4.94
N ILE A 208 -5.21 -1.07 -4.83
CA ILE A 208 -6.44 -0.61 -4.16
C ILE A 208 -6.22 -0.22 -2.68
N GLY A 209 -5.29 -0.90 -1.99
CA GLY A 209 -4.90 -0.57 -0.62
C GLY A 209 -4.18 0.79 -0.51
N ALA A 210 -3.34 1.12 -1.50
CA ALA A 210 -2.68 2.42 -1.57
C ALA A 210 -3.68 3.54 -1.81
N ALA A 211 -4.66 3.31 -2.70
CA ALA A 211 -5.74 4.24 -2.98
C ALA A 211 -6.61 4.50 -1.74
N LEU A 212 -7.05 3.45 -1.04
CA LEU A 212 -7.82 3.59 0.19
C LEU A 212 -7.03 4.40 1.24
N THR A 213 -5.76 4.05 1.45
CA THR A 213 -4.89 4.72 2.42
C THR A 213 -4.65 6.19 2.07
N ALA A 214 -4.56 6.53 0.78
CA ALA A 214 -4.34 7.90 0.33
C ALA A 214 -5.60 8.78 0.36
N LEU A 215 -6.78 8.21 0.11
CA LEU A 215 -7.99 8.96 -0.20
C LEU A 215 -8.98 9.02 0.96
N GLU A 216 -9.15 7.94 1.74
CA GLU A 216 -10.08 7.92 2.89
C GLU A 216 -9.79 9.04 3.92
N PRO A 217 -8.51 9.33 4.28
CA PRO A 217 -8.18 10.39 5.23
C PRO A 217 -8.52 11.82 4.80
N LEU A 218 -8.81 12.04 3.51
CA LEU A 218 -9.29 13.34 3.01
C LEU A 218 -10.74 13.63 3.44
N GLY A 219 -11.43 12.65 4.05
CA GLY A 219 -12.81 12.81 4.50
C GLY A 219 -13.83 12.63 3.38
N ILE A 220 -13.57 11.70 2.46
CA ILE A 220 -14.57 11.21 1.49
C ILE A 220 -15.67 10.43 2.22
N ASP A 221 -16.86 10.38 1.64
CA ASP A 221 -18.06 9.76 2.24
C ASP A 221 -18.41 8.40 1.64
N ALA A 222 -17.84 8.03 0.48
CA ALA A 222 -17.86 6.67 -0.05
C ALA A 222 -16.64 6.42 -0.95
N ILE A 223 -16.25 5.15 -1.11
CA ILE A 223 -15.16 4.76 -2.01
C ILE A 223 -15.59 3.58 -2.88
N GLY A 224 -15.14 3.54 -4.13
CA GLY A 224 -15.60 2.52 -5.05
C GLY A 224 -14.76 2.38 -6.31
N LEU A 225 -15.28 1.58 -7.23
CA LEU A 225 -14.67 1.31 -8.53
C LEU A 225 -15.64 1.59 -9.66
N ASN A 226 -15.17 2.27 -10.71
CA ASN A 226 -15.93 2.40 -11.94
C ASN A 226 -15.03 2.37 -13.17
N CYS A 227 -15.65 2.11 -14.33
CA CYS A 227 -15.00 2.10 -15.64
C CYS A 227 -13.85 1.06 -15.78
N ALA A 228 -13.11 1.16 -16.90
CA ALA A 228 -12.04 0.30 -17.43
C ALA A 228 -12.37 -1.19 -17.58
N THR A 229 -12.87 -1.85 -16.54
CA THR A 229 -13.10 -3.30 -16.48
C THR A 229 -14.57 -3.65 -16.23
N GLY A 230 -14.88 -4.94 -16.35
CA GLY A 230 -16.18 -5.49 -15.99
C GLY A 230 -16.23 -5.89 -14.50
N PRO A 231 -17.35 -6.49 -14.06
CA PRO A 231 -17.50 -6.97 -12.69
C PRO A 231 -16.42 -8.00 -12.29
N ALA A 232 -16.05 -8.91 -13.20
CA ALA A 232 -15.13 -10.01 -12.90
C ALA A 232 -13.76 -9.54 -12.39
N GLU A 233 -13.24 -8.44 -12.95
CA GLU A 233 -11.96 -7.85 -12.53
C GLU A 233 -12.09 -7.03 -11.24
N MET A 234 -13.26 -6.45 -10.97
CA MET A 234 -13.49 -5.58 -9.80
C MET A 234 -13.69 -6.36 -8.48
N SER A 235 -14.13 -7.61 -8.54
CA SER A 235 -14.51 -8.42 -7.38
C SER A 235 -13.46 -8.43 -6.26
N GLU A 236 -12.20 -8.70 -6.59
CA GLU A 236 -11.10 -8.77 -5.61
C GLU A 236 -10.80 -7.40 -4.98
N HIS A 237 -10.92 -6.32 -5.75
CA HIS A 237 -10.73 -4.97 -5.24
C HIS A 237 -11.85 -4.58 -4.28
N LEU A 238 -13.10 -4.92 -4.60
CA LEU A 238 -14.25 -4.75 -3.70
C LEU A 238 -14.13 -5.59 -2.43
N ARG A 239 -13.63 -6.83 -2.52
CA ARG A 239 -13.35 -7.68 -1.36
C ARG A 239 -12.37 -6.99 -0.41
N GLN A 240 -11.31 -6.40 -0.94
CA GLN A 240 -10.32 -5.64 -0.14
C GLN A 240 -10.95 -4.39 0.48
N LEU A 241 -11.65 -3.57 -0.30
CA LEU A 241 -12.34 -2.38 0.22
C LEU A 241 -13.37 -2.77 1.29
N SER A 242 -14.11 -3.85 1.10
CA SER A 242 -15.15 -4.31 2.02
C SER A 242 -14.58 -4.60 3.41
N LYS A 243 -13.40 -5.24 3.45
CA LYS A 243 -12.67 -5.56 4.69
C LYS A 243 -12.08 -4.34 5.38
N HIS A 244 -11.70 -3.28 4.68
CA HIS A 244 -10.84 -2.22 5.25
C HIS A 244 -11.45 -0.81 5.25
N ALA A 245 -12.26 -0.44 4.27
CA ALA A 245 -12.82 0.91 4.17
C ALA A 245 -13.90 1.14 5.23
N ARG A 246 -13.82 2.24 5.96
CA ARG A 246 -14.81 2.65 6.97
C ARG A 246 -16.08 3.21 6.33
N VAL A 247 -15.93 3.76 5.13
CA VAL A 247 -17.02 4.36 4.37
C VAL A 247 -17.80 3.32 3.53
N PRO A 248 -19.06 3.61 3.17
CA PRO A 248 -19.82 2.80 2.20
C PRO A 248 -19.06 2.52 0.91
N LEU A 249 -19.34 1.37 0.30
CA LEU A 249 -18.78 1.02 -1.01
C LEU A 249 -19.74 1.38 -2.14
N ALA A 250 -19.14 1.75 -3.27
CA ALA A 250 -19.83 1.95 -4.53
C ALA A 250 -19.19 1.13 -5.67
N VAL A 251 -19.96 0.73 -6.68
CA VAL A 251 -19.40 0.09 -7.88
C VAL A 251 -20.24 0.37 -9.13
N MET A 252 -19.59 0.76 -10.23
CA MET A 252 -20.23 1.05 -11.52
C MET A 252 -19.36 0.49 -12.67
N PRO A 253 -19.40 -0.84 -12.92
CA PRO A 253 -18.55 -1.47 -13.93
C PRO A 253 -19.01 -1.15 -15.35
N ASN A 254 -18.12 -1.37 -16.33
CA ASN A 254 -18.52 -1.42 -17.74
C ASN A 254 -19.40 -2.64 -18.01
N ALA A 255 -20.18 -2.61 -19.10
CA ALA A 255 -20.87 -3.78 -19.63
C ALA A 255 -19.89 -4.78 -20.30
N GLY A 256 -18.86 -5.20 -19.55
CA GLY A 256 -17.75 -6.02 -20.03
C GLY A 256 -16.63 -5.19 -20.66
N LEU A 257 -15.57 -5.88 -21.09
CA LEU A 257 -14.47 -5.24 -21.79
C LEU A 257 -14.90 -4.84 -23.22
N PRO A 258 -14.56 -3.63 -23.67
CA PRO A 258 -14.95 -3.17 -25.01
C PRO A 258 -14.27 -4.01 -26.09
N THR A 259 -15.04 -4.38 -27.11
CA THR A 259 -14.55 -5.02 -28.33
C THR A 259 -14.76 -4.09 -29.51
N LEU A 260 -13.75 -3.91 -30.37
CA LEU A 260 -13.88 -3.05 -31.55
C LEU A 260 -14.64 -3.80 -32.65
N GLY A 261 -15.86 -3.35 -32.92
CA GLY A 261 -16.69 -3.80 -34.03
C GLY A 261 -16.68 -2.83 -35.21
N PRO A 262 -17.38 -3.16 -36.31
CA PRO A 262 -17.48 -2.31 -37.50
C PRO A 262 -18.17 -0.96 -37.24
N ASP A 263 -19.02 -0.89 -36.21
CA ASP A 263 -19.80 0.30 -35.85
C ASP A 263 -19.28 0.98 -34.56
N GLY A 264 -18.06 0.65 -34.12
CA GLY A 264 -17.44 1.21 -32.91
C GLY A 264 -17.25 0.20 -31.78
N ALA A 265 -17.11 0.67 -30.54
CA ALA A 265 -16.90 -0.18 -29.38
C ALA A 265 -18.21 -0.88 -28.97
N LEU A 266 -18.20 -2.21 -28.97
CA LEU A 266 -19.28 -3.08 -28.50
C LEU A 266 -18.94 -3.64 -27.12
N TYR A 267 -19.91 -3.55 -26.22
CA TYR A 267 -19.82 -4.06 -24.85
C TYR A 267 -20.66 -5.35 -24.74
N PRO A 268 -20.04 -6.51 -24.44
CA PRO A 268 -20.69 -7.81 -24.61
C PRO A 268 -21.53 -8.26 -23.42
N LEU A 269 -21.35 -7.68 -22.23
CA LEU A 269 -22.05 -8.13 -21.03
C LEU A 269 -23.54 -7.80 -21.15
N THR A 270 -24.39 -8.77 -20.85
CA THR A 270 -25.84 -8.63 -20.94
C THR A 270 -26.46 -7.99 -19.69
N PRO A 271 -27.72 -7.51 -19.76
CA PRO A 271 -28.47 -7.03 -18.59
C PRO A 271 -28.50 -8.00 -17.41
N ASP A 272 -28.76 -9.28 -17.67
CA ASP A 272 -28.90 -10.30 -16.63
C ASP A 272 -27.54 -10.61 -15.97
N GLU A 273 -26.46 -10.71 -16.75
CA GLU A 273 -25.11 -10.95 -16.24
C GLU A 273 -24.63 -9.78 -15.36
N LEU A 274 -24.91 -8.53 -15.76
CA LEU A 274 -24.59 -7.37 -14.94
C LEU A 274 -25.40 -7.38 -13.64
N ALA A 275 -26.70 -7.67 -13.72
CA ALA A 275 -27.59 -7.73 -12.57
C ALA A 275 -27.16 -8.80 -11.55
N GLU A 276 -26.81 -10.00 -12.02
CA GLU A 276 -26.30 -11.09 -11.19
C GLU A 276 -24.99 -10.69 -10.47
N ALA A 277 -24.05 -10.09 -11.19
CA ALA A 277 -22.78 -9.67 -10.61
C ALA A 277 -22.95 -8.58 -9.54
N LEU A 278 -23.78 -7.55 -9.81
CA LEU A 278 -24.02 -6.47 -8.85
C LEU A 278 -24.82 -6.93 -7.64
N ALA A 279 -25.80 -7.83 -7.83
CA ALA A 279 -26.50 -8.49 -6.73
C ALA A 279 -25.52 -9.26 -5.82
N THR A 280 -24.57 -9.98 -6.43
CA THR A 280 -23.52 -10.71 -5.70
C THR A 280 -22.63 -9.75 -4.90
N PHE A 281 -22.23 -8.60 -5.45
CA PHE A 281 -21.42 -7.61 -4.71
C PHE A 281 -22.18 -6.97 -3.55
N VAL A 282 -23.49 -6.78 -3.66
CA VAL A 282 -24.33 -6.35 -2.55
C VAL A 282 -24.35 -7.44 -1.46
N ASP A 283 -24.63 -8.69 -1.84
CA ASP A 283 -24.77 -9.82 -0.92
C ASP A 283 -23.46 -10.18 -0.21
N GLU A 284 -22.33 -10.22 -0.92
CA GLU A 284 -21.05 -10.66 -0.36
C GLU A 284 -20.23 -9.53 0.24
N TYR A 285 -20.22 -8.35 -0.41
CA TYR A 285 -19.31 -7.25 -0.05
C TYR A 285 -20.00 -6.08 0.62
N GLY A 286 -21.34 -6.09 0.71
CA GLY A 286 -22.11 -5.05 1.38
C GLY A 286 -22.06 -3.71 0.65
N VAL A 287 -21.96 -3.74 -0.68
CA VAL A 287 -21.99 -2.54 -1.53
C VAL A 287 -23.33 -1.80 -1.38
N ARG A 288 -23.27 -0.46 -1.30
CA ARG A 288 -24.45 0.39 -1.03
C ARG A 288 -24.90 1.23 -2.21
N LEU A 289 -24.00 1.52 -3.15
CA LEU A 289 -24.34 2.13 -4.43
C LEU A 289 -23.85 1.23 -5.56
N VAL A 290 -24.76 0.84 -6.44
CA VAL A 290 -24.44 0.04 -7.63
C VAL A 290 -24.93 0.77 -8.87
N GLY A 291 -24.29 0.62 -10.01
CA GLY A 291 -24.72 1.25 -11.25
C GLY A 291 -23.96 0.70 -12.44
N GLY A 292 -23.94 1.46 -13.53
CA GLY A 292 -23.22 1.09 -14.74
C GLY A 292 -22.33 2.21 -15.25
N CYS A 293 -21.27 1.87 -15.98
CA CYS A 293 -20.44 2.83 -16.70
C CYS A 293 -20.59 2.60 -18.22
N CYS A 294 -19.50 2.55 -18.98
CA CYS A 294 -19.55 2.45 -20.43
C CYS A 294 -20.26 1.16 -20.91
N GLY A 295 -21.15 1.33 -21.89
CA GLY A 295 -21.91 0.24 -22.51
C GLY A 295 -23.16 -0.19 -21.76
N THR A 296 -23.36 0.29 -20.54
CA THR A 296 -24.60 0.04 -19.79
C THR A 296 -25.74 0.90 -20.33
N THR A 297 -26.96 0.35 -20.33
CA THR A 297 -28.14 0.96 -20.96
C THR A 297 -29.35 0.88 -20.02
N PRO A 298 -30.47 1.58 -20.30
CA PRO A 298 -31.69 1.44 -19.50
C PRO A 298 -32.19 0.00 -19.33
N ALA A 299 -31.91 -0.90 -20.28
CA ALA A 299 -32.23 -2.32 -20.14
C ALA A 299 -31.39 -3.00 -19.05
N HIS A 300 -30.10 -2.69 -18.97
CA HIS A 300 -29.21 -3.16 -17.91
C HIS A 300 -29.67 -2.66 -16.55
N LEU A 301 -29.91 -1.35 -16.41
CA LEU A 301 -30.26 -0.77 -15.11
C LEU A 301 -31.61 -1.26 -14.60
N ARG A 302 -32.57 -1.55 -15.49
CA ARG A 302 -33.83 -2.19 -15.10
C ARG A 302 -33.60 -3.57 -14.47
N ALA A 303 -32.79 -4.41 -15.10
CA ALA A 303 -32.44 -5.73 -14.57
C ALA A 303 -31.72 -5.63 -13.22
N VAL A 304 -30.80 -4.67 -13.07
CA VAL A 304 -30.08 -4.41 -11.81
C VAL A 304 -31.05 -3.97 -10.70
N VAL A 305 -31.97 -3.05 -10.99
CA VAL A 305 -32.99 -2.60 -10.02
C VAL A 305 -33.84 -3.77 -9.53
N GLU A 306 -34.29 -4.63 -10.45
CA GLU A 306 -35.10 -5.81 -10.11
C GLU A 306 -34.32 -6.82 -9.26
N ALA A 307 -33.07 -7.10 -9.62
CA ALA A 307 -32.24 -8.04 -8.87
C ALA A 307 -31.93 -7.53 -7.46
N VAL A 308 -31.43 -6.29 -7.35
CA VAL A 308 -30.96 -5.70 -6.08
C VAL A 308 -32.11 -5.47 -5.09
N ALA A 309 -33.33 -5.23 -5.57
CA ALA A 309 -34.51 -5.10 -4.70
C ALA A 309 -34.79 -6.34 -3.84
N THR A 310 -34.26 -7.51 -4.21
CA THR A 310 -34.45 -8.77 -3.48
C THR A 310 -33.26 -9.14 -2.58
N VAL A 311 -32.16 -8.38 -2.63
CA VAL A 311 -30.92 -8.68 -1.93
C VAL A 311 -30.77 -7.83 -0.67
N THR A 312 -30.31 -8.46 0.42
CA THR A 312 -29.95 -7.75 1.64
C THR A 312 -28.44 -7.52 1.67
N PRO A 313 -27.95 -6.28 1.81
CA PRO A 313 -26.51 -6.02 1.86
C PRO A 313 -25.82 -6.78 2.98
N ALA A 314 -24.66 -7.40 2.69
CA ALA A 314 -23.82 -7.98 3.74
C ALA A 314 -23.47 -6.95 4.82
N PRO A 315 -23.58 -7.30 6.11
CA PRO A 315 -23.05 -6.46 7.17
C PRO A 315 -21.53 -6.41 7.07
N ARG A 316 -20.98 -5.20 7.05
CA ARG A 316 -19.53 -4.98 7.02
C ARG A 316 -19.01 -4.68 8.43
N THR A 317 -17.87 -5.25 8.76
CA THR A 317 -17.11 -4.90 9.99
C THR A 317 -15.69 -4.50 9.60
N PRO A 318 -15.49 -3.29 9.07
CA PRO A 318 -14.20 -2.87 8.55
C PRO A 318 -13.09 -2.93 9.61
N ARG A 319 -11.92 -3.42 9.21
CA ARG A 319 -10.67 -3.46 9.99
C ARG A 319 -9.62 -2.64 9.27
N PRO A 320 -9.69 -1.30 9.33
CA PRO A 320 -8.71 -0.43 8.72
C PRO A 320 -7.32 -0.73 9.31
N GLU A 321 -6.30 -0.81 8.46
CA GLU A 321 -4.89 -0.92 8.87
C GLU A 321 -4.27 0.49 8.82
N PRO A 322 -4.02 1.16 9.97
CA PRO A 322 -3.42 2.50 9.97
C PRO A 322 -2.03 2.46 9.35
N GLY A 323 -1.74 3.42 8.48
CA GLY A 323 -0.47 3.47 7.77
C GLY A 323 -0.39 4.63 6.79
N LEU A 324 0.64 4.53 5.95
CA LEU A 324 0.98 5.48 4.90
C LEU A 324 0.99 4.78 3.55
N SER A 325 1.06 5.53 2.46
CA SER A 325 1.19 4.94 1.14
C SER A 325 2.16 5.73 0.26
N SER A 326 2.89 5.01 -0.59
CA SER A 326 3.49 5.62 -1.78
C SER A 326 2.43 5.73 -2.88
N LEU A 327 2.85 6.10 -4.09
CA LEU A 327 1.98 5.97 -5.26
C LEU A 327 1.54 4.51 -5.48
N TYR A 328 2.37 3.54 -5.12
CA TYR A 328 2.21 2.14 -5.53
C TYR A 328 1.54 1.27 -4.48
N GLY A 329 1.94 1.41 -3.21
CA GLY A 329 1.56 0.47 -2.15
C GLY A 329 1.38 1.12 -0.78
N ALA A 330 0.62 0.45 0.08
CA ALA A 330 0.41 0.86 1.47
C ALA A 330 1.44 0.19 2.41
N VAL A 331 1.84 0.93 3.46
CA VAL A 331 2.74 0.49 4.52
C VAL A 331 2.06 0.76 5.87
N PRO A 332 1.61 -0.29 6.59
CA PRO A 332 1.04 -0.14 7.92
C PRO A 332 2.06 0.42 8.93
N PHE A 333 1.62 1.18 9.93
CA PHE A 333 2.52 1.65 10.99
C PHE A 333 3.05 0.50 11.86
N ARG A 334 2.14 -0.40 12.28
CA ARG A 334 2.49 -1.54 13.12
C ARG A 334 3.13 -2.65 12.27
N GLN A 335 4.37 -2.99 12.60
CA GLN A 335 5.09 -4.12 12.00
C GLN A 335 5.03 -5.30 13.00
N GLU A 336 4.86 -6.54 12.49
CA GLU A 336 4.67 -7.71 13.37
C GLU A 336 5.96 -8.10 14.11
N THR A 337 7.11 -7.91 13.47
CA THR A 337 8.39 -8.52 13.89
C THR A 337 9.43 -7.48 14.32
N SER A 338 9.19 -6.19 14.05
CA SER A 338 10.11 -5.11 14.42
C SER A 338 9.39 -3.76 14.53
N VAL A 339 10.15 -2.67 14.58
CA VAL A 339 9.66 -1.30 14.38
C VAL A 339 9.61 -0.96 12.89
N LEU A 340 8.76 0.00 12.52
CA LEU A 340 8.79 0.64 11.21
C LEU A 340 10.04 1.51 11.08
N VAL A 341 10.98 1.02 10.29
CA VAL A 341 12.22 1.72 9.93
C VAL A 341 11.98 2.84 8.93
N ILE A 342 12.38 4.06 9.28
CA ILE A 342 12.35 5.27 8.43
C ILE A 342 13.79 5.63 8.07
N GLY A 343 14.11 5.67 6.78
CA GLY A 343 15.47 5.92 6.30
C GLY A 343 15.89 7.39 6.44
N GLU A 344 16.97 7.65 7.20
CA GLU A 344 17.45 9.00 7.55
C GLU A 344 18.40 9.67 6.53
N ARG A 345 18.82 8.98 5.46
CA ARG A 345 19.95 9.42 4.61
C ARG A 345 19.59 10.54 3.64
N THR A 346 18.31 10.76 3.36
CA THR A 346 17.76 11.79 2.46
C THR A 346 17.54 13.10 3.21
N ASN A 347 18.55 13.51 3.98
CA ASN A 347 18.50 14.64 4.89
C ASN A 347 19.71 15.55 4.67
N ALA A 348 19.48 16.80 4.26
CA ALA A 348 20.53 17.77 3.96
C ALA A 348 21.40 18.12 5.18
N ASN A 349 20.85 18.02 6.39
CA ASN A 349 21.57 18.29 7.63
C ASN A 349 22.32 17.03 8.14
N GLY A 350 21.67 15.87 8.08
CA GLY A 350 22.19 14.59 8.61
C GLY A 350 23.14 13.83 7.67
N SER A 351 23.06 14.04 6.36
CA SER A 351 23.79 13.25 5.36
C SER A 351 24.65 14.12 4.45
N ARG A 352 25.98 14.03 4.62
CA ARG A 352 26.93 14.77 3.77
C ARG A 352 26.78 14.43 2.30
N ALA A 353 26.63 13.15 1.95
CA ALA A 353 26.50 12.73 0.56
C ALA A 353 25.24 13.29 -0.11
N PHE A 354 24.11 13.29 0.61
CA PHE A 354 22.86 13.83 0.11
C PHE A 354 22.94 15.35 -0.04
N ARG A 355 23.45 16.05 0.98
CA ARG A 355 23.67 17.50 0.94
C ARG A 355 24.54 17.90 -0.23
N ASP A 356 25.70 17.28 -0.41
CA ASP A 356 26.64 17.63 -1.48
C ASP A 356 26.05 17.34 -2.88
N ALA A 357 25.17 16.33 -2.99
CA ALA A 357 24.42 16.06 -4.22
C ALA A 357 23.34 17.12 -4.47
N MET A 358 22.51 17.43 -3.47
CA MET A 358 21.42 18.40 -3.55
C MET A 358 21.93 19.82 -3.82
N ILE A 359 22.95 20.29 -3.10
CA ILE A 359 23.53 21.63 -3.31
C ILE A 359 24.10 21.79 -4.71
N SER A 360 24.60 20.69 -5.30
CA SER A 360 25.15 20.67 -6.66
C SER A 360 24.11 20.32 -7.73
N ASP A 361 22.81 20.32 -7.38
CA ASP A 361 21.68 19.96 -8.25
C ASP A 361 21.82 18.58 -8.94
N ARG A 362 22.57 17.66 -8.31
CA ARG A 362 22.75 16.26 -8.76
C ARG A 362 21.58 15.42 -8.26
N TYR A 363 20.37 15.74 -8.71
CA TYR A 363 19.14 15.11 -8.25
C TYR A 363 19.08 13.60 -8.51
N ASP A 364 19.68 13.10 -9.59
CA ASP A 364 19.75 11.65 -9.85
C ASP A 364 20.55 10.90 -8.78
N GLU A 365 21.58 11.55 -8.21
CA GLU A 365 22.30 10.98 -7.07
C GLU A 365 21.46 11.02 -5.79
N CYS A 366 20.66 12.08 -5.58
CA CYS A 366 19.72 12.15 -4.47
C CYS A 366 18.68 11.01 -4.55
N VAL A 367 18.13 10.76 -5.73
CA VAL A 367 17.21 9.63 -5.99
C VAL A 367 17.89 8.29 -5.77
N ARG A 368 19.16 8.13 -6.21
CA ARG A 368 19.93 6.91 -5.93
C ARG A 368 20.09 6.67 -4.43
N ILE A 369 20.43 7.70 -3.66
CA ILE A 369 20.54 7.61 -2.19
C ILE A 369 19.19 7.18 -1.59
N ALA A 370 18.07 7.75 -2.05
CA ALA A 370 16.75 7.35 -1.60
C ALA A 370 16.45 5.86 -1.87
N ARG A 371 16.71 5.39 -3.10
CA ARG A 371 16.48 3.99 -3.51
C ARG A 371 17.38 2.98 -2.80
N GLU A 372 18.60 3.39 -2.43
CA GLU A 372 19.48 2.56 -1.59
C GLU A 372 18.85 2.26 -0.23
N GLN A 373 18.10 3.20 0.36
CA GLN A 373 17.47 2.99 1.66
C GLN A 373 16.41 1.90 1.63
N THR A 374 15.68 1.75 0.52
CA THR A 374 14.76 0.62 0.34
C THR A 374 15.49 -0.72 0.37
N ARG A 375 16.66 -0.81 -0.27
CA ARG A 375 17.49 -2.03 -0.25
C ARG A 375 18.11 -2.26 1.13
N ASP A 376 18.42 -1.19 1.84
CA ASP A 376 18.90 -1.24 3.21
C ASP A 376 17.77 -1.59 4.21
N GLY A 377 16.54 -1.87 3.75
CA GLY A 377 15.41 -2.32 4.58
C GLY A 377 14.62 -1.22 5.28
N ALA A 378 14.65 0.01 4.75
CA ALA A 378 13.71 1.06 5.15
C ALA A 378 12.30 0.76 4.64
N HIS A 379 11.29 1.15 5.42
CA HIS A 379 9.88 1.09 5.04
C HIS A 379 9.35 2.45 4.56
N LEU A 380 9.93 3.54 5.07
CA LEU A 380 9.66 4.92 4.72
C LEU A 380 10.97 5.66 4.43
N ILE A 381 10.88 6.79 3.74
CA ILE A 381 12.01 7.68 3.47
C ILE A 381 11.75 9.04 4.13
N ASP A 382 12.64 9.47 5.01
CA ASP A 382 12.65 10.81 5.60
C ASP A 382 13.30 11.80 4.62
N LEU A 383 12.53 12.74 4.06
CA LEU A 383 12.99 13.72 3.09
C LEU A 383 13.09 15.09 3.72
N CYS A 384 14.31 15.48 4.09
CA CYS A 384 14.64 16.81 4.61
C CYS A 384 15.54 17.57 3.63
N VAL A 385 14.99 18.65 3.06
CA VAL A 385 15.72 19.55 2.14
C VAL A 385 16.16 20.85 2.81
N ASP A 386 15.74 21.10 4.04
CA ASP A 386 16.03 22.32 4.77
C ASP A 386 17.54 22.54 4.91
N TYR A 387 18.05 23.57 4.23
CA TYR A 387 19.45 23.94 4.28
C TYR A 387 19.62 25.46 4.15
N VAL A 388 20.43 26.03 5.04
CA VAL A 388 20.64 27.48 5.11
C VAL A 388 21.19 28.01 3.78
N GLY A 389 20.48 28.99 3.21
CA GLY A 389 20.88 29.68 1.97
C GLY A 389 20.36 29.03 0.68
N ARG A 390 19.47 28.03 0.76
CA ARG A 390 18.71 27.50 -0.38
C ARG A 390 17.22 27.82 -0.28
N ASP A 391 16.53 27.73 -1.41
CA ASP A 391 15.08 27.79 -1.48
C ASP A 391 14.52 26.38 -1.24
N GLY A 392 14.11 26.11 0.00
CA GLY A 392 13.60 24.79 0.40
C GLY A 392 12.34 24.38 -0.37
N ALA A 393 11.49 25.33 -0.78
CA ALA A 393 10.29 25.01 -1.54
C ALA A 393 10.64 24.55 -2.96
N ALA A 394 11.60 25.20 -3.61
CA ALA A 394 12.10 24.79 -4.92
C ALA A 394 12.77 23.40 -4.87
N ASP A 395 13.62 23.16 -3.86
CA ASP A 395 14.29 21.86 -3.68
C ASP A 395 13.29 20.74 -3.38
N MET A 396 12.28 21.01 -2.55
CA MET A 396 11.24 20.05 -2.23
C MET A 396 10.36 19.72 -3.44
N ILE A 397 10.00 20.72 -4.27
CA ILE A 397 9.28 20.49 -5.52
C ILE A 397 10.01 19.48 -6.41
N GLU A 398 11.32 19.69 -6.59
CA GLU A 398 12.13 18.86 -7.47
C GLU A 398 12.31 17.43 -6.92
N LEU A 399 12.69 17.32 -5.65
CA LEU A 399 12.97 16.03 -5.02
C LEU A 399 11.70 15.21 -4.76
N ALA A 400 10.63 15.81 -4.24
CA ALA A 400 9.37 15.12 -4.04
C ALA A 400 8.76 14.67 -5.37
N GLY A 401 8.80 15.52 -6.41
CA GLY A 401 8.31 15.18 -7.75
C GLY A 401 9.04 13.98 -8.36
N ARG A 402 10.37 13.91 -8.21
CA ARG A 402 11.15 12.75 -8.68
C ARG A 402 10.88 11.49 -7.84
N LEU A 403 10.81 11.63 -6.52
CA LEU A 403 10.56 10.50 -5.63
C LEU A 403 9.14 9.94 -5.74
N ALA A 404 8.16 10.75 -6.17
CA ALA A 404 6.78 10.33 -6.38
C ALA A 404 6.66 9.08 -7.28
N THR A 405 7.56 8.93 -8.25
CA THR A 405 7.61 7.78 -9.17
C THR A 405 8.85 6.90 -8.97
N ALA A 406 9.95 7.45 -8.46
CA ALA A 406 11.18 6.68 -8.28
C ALA A 406 11.21 5.84 -7.00
N SER A 407 10.41 6.20 -5.99
CA SER A 407 10.31 5.49 -4.71
C SER A 407 9.07 4.61 -4.65
N THR A 408 9.27 3.33 -4.29
CA THR A 408 8.15 2.45 -3.93
C THR A 408 7.70 2.63 -2.47
N LEU A 409 8.47 3.35 -1.66
CA LEU A 409 8.20 3.61 -0.24
C LEU A 409 7.50 4.96 -0.02
N PRO A 410 6.60 5.06 0.98
CA PRO A 410 6.02 6.34 1.39
C PRO A 410 7.09 7.33 1.86
N ILE A 411 6.79 8.61 1.73
CA ILE A 411 7.69 9.71 2.10
C ILE A 411 7.20 10.37 3.40
N MET A 412 8.12 10.55 4.34
CA MET A 412 8.01 11.45 5.47
C MET A 412 8.61 12.80 5.05
N LEU A 413 7.79 13.84 5.03
CA LEU A 413 8.23 15.18 4.67
C LEU A 413 8.77 15.87 5.92
N ASP A 414 10.08 16.10 5.97
CA ASP A 414 10.77 16.70 7.11
C ASP A 414 11.15 18.15 6.84
N SER A 415 10.39 19.06 7.45
CA SER A 415 10.66 20.50 7.40
C SER A 415 9.95 21.24 8.53
N THR A 416 10.57 22.34 8.98
CA THR A 416 9.94 23.29 9.91
C THR A 416 9.15 24.41 9.19
N GLU A 417 9.27 24.50 7.86
CA GLU A 417 8.65 25.53 7.04
C GLU A 417 7.35 25.01 6.41
N THR A 418 6.22 25.64 6.75
CA THR A 418 4.90 25.22 6.25
C THR A 418 4.81 25.20 4.72
N ASP A 419 5.46 26.14 4.04
CA ASP A 419 5.44 26.20 2.58
C ASP A 419 6.20 25.04 1.93
N VAL A 420 7.31 24.60 2.53
CA VAL A 420 8.08 23.42 2.09
C VAL A 420 7.23 22.17 2.23
N VAL A 421 6.56 21.99 3.37
CA VAL A 421 5.62 20.89 3.60
C VAL A 421 4.49 20.89 2.57
N ARG A 422 3.86 22.05 2.34
CA ARG A 422 2.75 22.19 1.38
C ARG A 422 3.16 21.77 -0.03
N VAL A 423 4.25 22.32 -0.56
CA VAL A 423 4.67 21.98 -1.93
C VAL A 423 5.11 20.53 -2.07
N GLY A 424 5.62 19.89 -1.01
CA GLY A 424 5.89 18.45 -0.99
C GLY A 424 4.62 17.61 -1.08
N LEU A 425 3.58 17.95 -0.30
CA LEU A 425 2.28 17.27 -0.34
C LEU A 425 1.56 17.43 -1.69
N GLU A 426 1.76 18.56 -2.37
CA GLU A 426 1.25 18.83 -3.72
C GLU A 426 2.00 18.06 -4.83
N ARG A 427 3.06 17.29 -4.50
CA ARG A 427 3.83 16.45 -5.44
C ARG A 427 3.64 14.95 -5.23
N LEU A 428 3.06 14.53 -4.10
CA LEU A 428 3.03 13.12 -3.68
C LEU A 428 1.60 12.57 -3.66
N GLY A 429 1.32 11.63 -4.58
CA GLY A 429 0.01 10.99 -4.70
C GLY A 429 -0.38 10.09 -3.51
N GLY A 430 0.59 9.43 -2.88
CA GLY A 430 0.37 8.57 -1.70
C GLY A 430 0.14 9.33 -0.39
N ARG A 431 -0.27 8.64 0.68
CA ARG A 431 -0.44 9.25 2.01
C ARG A 431 0.92 9.50 2.67
N CYS A 432 1.25 10.76 2.90
CA CYS A 432 2.49 11.17 3.54
C CYS A 432 2.31 11.39 5.05
N ILE A 433 3.43 11.53 5.75
CA ILE A 433 3.49 12.02 7.13
C ILE A 433 4.32 13.31 7.19
N VAL A 434 3.84 14.31 7.92
CA VAL A 434 4.53 15.58 8.15
C VAL A 434 5.39 15.46 9.41
N ASN A 435 6.70 15.63 9.24
CA ASN A 435 7.69 15.74 10.30
C ASN A 435 8.15 17.22 10.37
N SER A 436 7.64 18.05 11.26
CA SER A 436 6.78 17.74 12.41
C SER A 436 5.90 18.92 12.81
N VAL A 437 5.07 18.71 13.84
CA VAL A 437 4.27 19.74 14.53
C VAL A 437 4.60 19.76 16.02
N ASN A 438 4.58 20.94 16.63
CA ASN A 438 4.84 21.15 18.07
C ASN A 438 4.37 22.55 18.52
N TYR A 439 4.45 22.88 19.81
CA TYR A 439 4.02 24.18 20.34
C TYR A 439 5.17 25.15 20.66
N GLU A 440 6.34 25.03 20.01
CA GLU A 440 7.50 25.91 20.27
C GLU A 440 7.13 27.41 20.13
N ASP A 441 6.34 27.76 19.12
CA ASP A 441 5.80 29.12 18.90
C ASP A 441 4.34 29.28 19.34
N GLY A 442 3.85 28.36 20.18
CA GLY A 442 2.51 28.35 20.76
C GLY A 442 1.43 27.69 19.89
N ALA A 443 0.21 27.64 20.43
CA ALA A 443 -0.95 26.98 19.82
C ALA A 443 -1.98 27.95 19.18
N GLY A 444 -1.60 29.21 18.98
CA GLY A 444 -2.50 30.22 18.38
C GLY A 444 -2.74 29.98 16.88
N PRO A 445 -3.79 30.59 16.29
CA PRO A 445 -4.11 30.42 14.86
C PRO A 445 -3.01 30.89 13.91
N GLU A 446 -2.13 31.79 14.36
CA GLU A 446 -0.99 32.28 13.59
C GLU A 446 0.30 31.47 13.77
N SER A 447 0.31 30.48 14.68
CA SER A 447 1.49 29.68 14.92
C SER A 447 1.76 28.71 13.76
N ARG A 448 3.01 28.27 13.64
CA ARG A 448 3.43 27.24 12.69
C ARG A 448 2.66 25.95 12.92
N PHE A 449 2.35 25.61 14.17
CA PHE A 449 1.47 24.48 14.49
C PHE A 449 0.15 24.56 13.72
N ALA A 450 -0.61 25.65 13.90
CA ALA A 450 -1.92 25.78 13.28
C ALA A 450 -1.84 25.86 11.74
N LYS A 451 -0.84 26.55 11.21
CA LYS A 451 -0.61 26.68 9.75
C LYS A 451 -0.25 25.33 9.12
N THR A 452 0.70 24.61 9.70
CA THR A 452 1.10 23.28 9.22
C THR A 452 -0.02 22.26 9.41
N MET A 453 -0.77 22.31 10.51
CA MET A 453 -1.94 21.44 10.71
C MET A 453 -3.07 21.69 9.71
N THR A 454 -3.28 22.94 9.29
CA THR A 454 -4.25 23.27 8.23
C THR A 454 -3.87 22.55 6.93
N VAL A 455 -2.60 22.62 6.54
CA VAL A 455 -2.09 21.94 5.34
C VAL A 455 -2.14 20.41 5.52
N ALA A 456 -1.70 19.88 6.66
CA ALA A 456 -1.70 18.45 6.92
C ALA A 456 -3.12 17.86 6.88
N LYS A 457 -4.10 18.55 7.47
CA LYS A 457 -5.50 18.15 7.48
C LYS A 457 -6.12 18.18 6.08
N GLU A 458 -5.88 19.25 5.33
CA GLU A 458 -6.38 19.39 3.95
C GLU A 458 -5.88 18.26 3.04
N HIS A 459 -4.62 17.85 3.20
CA HIS A 459 -4.01 16.79 2.39
C HIS A 459 -4.15 15.38 2.97
N GLY A 460 -4.86 15.20 4.09
CA GLY A 460 -5.08 13.89 4.73
C GLY A 460 -3.80 13.24 5.29
N ALA A 461 -2.77 14.05 5.59
CA ALA A 461 -1.48 13.57 6.06
C ALA A 461 -1.52 13.15 7.54
N ALA A 462 -0.71 12.15 7.89
CA ALA A 462 -0.37 11.88 9.28
C ALA A 462 0.63 12.94 9.80
N VAL A 463 0.84 13.01 11.12
CA VAL A 463 1.79 13.97 11.71
C VAL A 463 2.70 13.35 12.75
N VAL A 464 3.97 13.78 12.73
CA VAL A 464 4.90 13.60 13.86
C VAL A 464 4.70 14.76 14.83
N ALA A 465 4.25 14.45 16.04
CA ALA A 465 4.04 15.39 17.13
C ALA A 465 5.27 15.34 18.06
N LEU A 466 6.15 16.34 17.99
CA LEU A 466 7.33 16.40 18.85
C LEU A 466 6.92 16.85 20.26
N CYS A 467 7.50 16.24 21.30
CA CYS A 467 7.33 16.68 22.69
C CYS A 467 8.07 18.00 23.00
N ILE A 468 7.71 19.06 22.29
CA ILE A 468 8.21 20.43 22.45
C ILE A 468 7.00 21.34 22.70
N ASP A 469 7.05 22.10 23.78
CA ASP A 469 6.05 23.10 24.12
C ASP A 469 6.67 24.50 24.29
N GLU A 470 5.89 25.45 24.79
CA GLU A 470 6.33 26.84 25.02
C GLU A 470 7.43 26.93 26.11
N GLU A 471 7.60 25.91 26.95
CA GLU A 471 8.70 25.79 27.92
C GLU A 471 9.99 25.26 27.28
N GLY A 472 9.90 24.70 26.06
CA GLY A 472 11.00 24.18 25.27
C GLY A 472 10.91 22.68 25.02
N GLN A 473 12.07 22.04 24.84
CA GLN A 473 12.15 20.63 24.51
C GLN A 473 12.02 19.76 25.77
N ALA A 474 11.03 18.86 25.82
CA ALA A 474 10.74 18.10 27.02
C ALA A 474 11.83 17.08 27.37
N ARG A 475 12.43 17.21 28.55
CA ARG A 475 13.57 16.37 28.98
C ARG A 475 13.20 15.22 29.92
N THR A 476 12.24 15.41 30.83
CA THR A 476 11.82 14.36 31.77
C THR A 476 10.65 13.54 31.22
N ALA A 477 10.49 12.30 31.68
CA ALA A 477 9.40 11.43 31.24
C ALA A 477 8.02 12.05 31.50
N GLU A 478 7.83 12.65 32.68
CA GLU A 478 6.60 13.33 33.07
C GLU A 478 6.29 14.50 32.13
N TRP A 479 7.28 15.33 31.79
CA TRP A 479 7.09 16.45 30.89
C TRP A 479 6.79 15.97 29.47
N LYS A 480 7.54 14.98 28.95
CA LYS A 480 7.27 14.38 27.63
C LYS A 480 5.83 13.87 27.53
N VAL A 481 5.37 13.10 28.52
CA VAL A 481 4.00 12.56 28.57
C VAL A 481 2.96 13.69 28.67
N ARG A 482 3.24 14.76 29.43
CA ARG A 482 2.36 15.93 29.55
C ARG A 482 2.16 16.62 28.20
N VAL A 483 3.24 16.91 27.47
CA VAL A 483 3.18 17.56 26.16
C VAL A 483 2.48 16.67 25.14
N ALA A 484 2.88 15.39 25.07
CA ALA A 484 2.25 14.42 24.17
C ALA A 484 0.74 14.28 24.43
N SER A 485 0.32 14.20 25.70
CA SER A 485 -1.12 14.11 26.05
C SER A 485 -1.89 15.35 25.56
N ARG A 486 -1.30 16.55 25.72
CA ARG A 486 -1.87 17.81 25.21
C ARG A 486 -1.98 17.81 23.69
N LEU A 487 -0.92 17.41 22.98
CA LEU A 487 -0.90 17.31 21.52
C LEU A 487 -1.96 16.31 21.01
N ILE A 488 -2.03 15.12 21.61
CA ILE A 488 -3.02 14.09 21.22
C ILE A 488 -4.45 14.61 21.41
N GLU A 489 -4.75 15.25 22.54
CA GLU A 489 -6.08 15.81 22.80
C GLU A 489 -6.45 16.91 21.81
N ASP A 490 -5.52 17.82 21.50
CA ASP A 490 -5.74 18.91 20.55
C ASP A 490 -5.93 18.39 19.11
N LEU A 491 -5.06 17.49 18.66
CA LEU A 491 -5.13 16.88 17.33
C LEU A 491 -6.41 16.06 17.12
N THR A 492 -6.89 15.37 18.15
CA THR A 492 -8.13 14.59 18.07
C THR A 492 -9.38 15.47 18.18
N THR A 493 -9.40 16.44 19.10
CA THR A 493 -10.60 17.24 19.40
C THR A 493 -10.79 18.40 18.43
N ASN A 494 -9.73 19.16 18.13
CA ASN A 494 -9.81 20.37 17.32
C ASN A 494 -9.53 20.11 15.84
N TRP A 495 -8.69 19.12 15.53
CA TRP A 495 -8.33 18.77 14.14
C TRP A 495 -9.02 17.51 13.62
N GLY A 496 -9.75 16.79 14.47
CA GLY A 496 -10.50 15.59 14.09
C GLY A 496 -9.59 14.51 13.49
N MET A 497 -8.35 14.40 13.96
CA MET A 497 -7.44 13.31 13.56
C MET A 497 -7.82 12.02 14.29
N HIS A 498 -7.58 10.88 13.63
CA HIS A 498 -7.61 9.61 14.34
C HIS A 498 -6.34 9.46 15.17
N THR A 499 -6.48 8.89 16.36
CA THR A 499 -5.35 8.62 17.26
C THR A 499 -4.25 7.79 16.58
N ALA A 500 -4.63 6.85 15.71
CA ALA A 500 -3.70 6.01 14.96
C ALA A 500 -2.89 6.74 13.87
N ASP A 501 -3.27 7.97 13.52
CA ASP A 501 -2.55 8.81 12.55
C ASP A 501 -1.56 9.79 13.22
N ILE A 502 -1.46 9.74 14.56
CA ILE A 502 -0.57 10.57 15.35
C ILE A 502 0.66 9.75 15.72
N VAL A 503 1.84 10.25 15.37
CA VAL A 503 3.14 9.67 15.74
C VAL A 503 3.82 10.61 16.73
N VAL A 504 3.99 10.20 17.99
CA VAL A 504 4.64 11.04 19.01
C VAL A 504 6.14 10.80 19.02
N ASP A 505 6.94 11.85 18.84
CA ASP A 505 8.38 11.80 19.06
C ASP A 505 8.70 12.23 20.50
N CYS A 506 9.17 11.28 21.30
CA CYS A 506 9.53 11.51 22.69
C CYS A 506 10.86 12.23 22.87
N LEU A 507 11.51 12.69 21.80
CA LEU A 507 12.81 13.34 21.74
C LEU A 507 13.97 12.45 22.20
N THR A 508 14.98 12.34 21.36
CA THR A 508 16.25 11.68 21.69
C THR A 508 17.35 12.73 21.86
N PHE A 509 17.98 12.75 23.03
CA PHE A 509 19.10 13.64 23.35
C PHE A 509 20.43 12.88 23.44
N PRO A 510 21.57 13.54 23.17
CA PRO A 510 22.87 12.91 23.29
C PRO A 510 23.27 12.70 24.76
N ILE A 511 23.51 11.45 25.14
CA ILE A 511 23.98 11.08 26.51
C ILE A 511 25.51 10.98 26.60
N THR A 512 26.20 11.31 25.52
CA THR A 512 27.65 11.08 25.32
C THR A 512 28.48 12.35 25.49
N THR A 513 27.87 13.46 25.92
CA THR A 513 28.56 14.76 26.08
C THR A 513 29.33 14.88 27.41
N GLY A 514 29.06 13.99 28.36
CA GLY A 514 29.65 14.01 29.71
C GLY A 514 28.99 15.01 30.68
N GLN A 515 27.99 15.77 30.24
CA GLN A 515 27.26 16.71 31.10
C GLN A 515 26.30 15.95 32.03
N GLU A 516 26.29 16.30 33.31
CA GLU A 516 25.48 15.59 34.32
C GLU A 516 23.98 15.64 34.00
N GLU A 517 23.52 16.78 33.48
CA GLU A 517 22.12 17.03 33.21
C GLU A 517 21.53 16.10 32.14
N VAL A 518 22.34 15.61 31.19
CA VAL A 518 21.86 14.79 30.04
C VAL A 518 21.96 13.29 30.27
N ARG A 519 22.64 12.85 31.33
CA ARG A 519 22.93 11.42 31.58
C ARG A 519 21.69 10.56 31.70
N ARG A 520 20.59 11.14 32.20
CA ARG A 520 19.31 10.44 32.38
C ARG A 520 18.39 10.50 31.18
N ASP A 521 18.68 11.30 30.16
CA ASP A 521 17.73 11.61 29.09
C ASP A 521 17.25 10.33 28.35
N ALA A 522 18.13 9.33 28.19
CA ALA A 522 17.74 8.05 27.57
C ALA A 522 16.70 7.27 28.40
N ILE A 523 16.85 7.24 29.73
CA ILE A 523 15.88 6.63 30.65
C ILE A 523 14.55 7.37 30.54
N GLU A 524 14.58 8.70 30.60
CA GLU A 524 13.39 9.53 30.55
C GLU A 524 12.62 9.34 29.24
N THR A 525 13.31 9.13 28.11
CA THR A 525 12.68 8.80 26.82
C THR A 525 12.07 7.39 26.82
N ILE A 526 12.78 6.37 27.33
CA ILE A 526 12.27 4.99 27.41
C ILE A 526 11.01 4.92 28.30
N GLU A 527 11.03 5.58 29.46
CA GLU A 527 9.87 5.61 30.37
C GLU A 527 8.70 6.40 29.78
N ALA A 528 8.95 7.49 29.05
CA ALA A 528 7.90 8.23 28.36
C ALA A 528 7.19 7.38 27.31
N ILE A 529 7.94 6.62 26.50
CA ILE A 529 7.37 5.70 25.51
C ILE A 529 6.48 4.66 26.20
N ARG A 530 6.98 4.02 27.26
CA ARG A 530 6.23 3.01 28.01
C ARG A 530 4.92 3.57 28.58
N GLU A 531 4.97 4.76 29.16
CA GLU A 531 3.79 5.40 29.74
C GLU A 531 2.80 5.86 28.67
N LEU A 532 3.28 6.38 27.53
CA LEU A 532 2.42 6.74 26.40
C LEU A 532 1.72 5.51 25.82
N LYS A 533 2.42 4.39 25.64
CA LYS A 533 1.81 3.15 25.17
C LYS A 533 0.77 2.59 26.13
N ARG A 534 0.96 2.78 27.43
CA ARG A 534 -0.05 2.43 28.43
C ARG A 534 -1.29 3.32 28.36
N ARG A 535 -1.14 4.63 28.13
CA ARG A 535 -2.26 5.60 28.10
C ARG A 535 -2.99 5.65 26.75
N TYR A 536 -2.25 5.56 25.66
CA TYR A 536 -2.70 5.77 24.28
C TYR A 536 -2.19 4.63 23.39
N PRO A 537 -2.73 3.40 23.52
CA PRO A 537 -2.20 2.22 22.80
C PRO A 537 -2.28 2.33 21.27
N ASP A 538 -3.19 3.15 20.75
CA ASP A 538 -3.38 3.34 19.31
C ASP A 538 -2.50 4.44 18.70
N VAL A 539 -1.97 5.34 19.52
CA VAL A 539 -1.02 6.36 19.07
C VAL A 539 0.31 5.69 18.75
N GLN A 540 0.96 6.11 17.67
CA GLN A 540 2.29 5.63 17.30
C GLN A 540 3.38 6.45 18.01
N THR A 541 4.59 5.93 18.09
CA THR A 541 5.75 6.58 18.69
C THR A 541 6.96 6.46 17.77
N THR A 542 7.74 7.53 17.67
CA THR A 542 8.97 7.58 16.84
C THR A 542 10.15 8.14 17.61
N LEU A 543 11.36 7.89 17.12
CA LEU A 543 12.58 8.54 17.58
C LEU A 543 13.57 8.73 16.42
N GLY A 544 14.21 9.89 16.39
CA GLY A 544 15.53 10.08 15.76
C GLY A 544 16.66 9.40 16.55
N VAL A 545 16.77 8.08 16.45
CA VAL A 545 17.67 7.25 17.28
C VAL A 545 19.13 7.70 17.17
N SER A 546 19.56 8.16 15.98
CA SER A 546 20.94 8.58 15.71
C SER A 546 21.43 9.77 16.57
N ASN A 547 20.52 10.49 17.24
CA ASN A 547 20.85 11.61 18.12
C ASN A 547 21.51 11.16 19.44
N ILE A 548 21.21 9.96 19.94
CA ILE A 548 21.70 9.51 21.26
C ILE A 548 23.23 9.42 21.34
N SER A 549 23.88 9.12 20.22
CA SER A 549 25.30 8.82 20.14
C SER A 549 26.14 9.96 19.57
N PHE A 550 25.61 11.19 19.54
CA PHE A 550 26.32 12.35 18.99
C PHE A 550 27.65 12.60 19.71
N GLY A 551 28.74 12.76 18.96
CA GLY A 551 30.10 12.91 19.51
C GLY A 551 30.91 11.62 19.65
N LEU A 552 30.31 10.44 19.40
CA LEU A 552 31.03 9.16 19.35
C LEU A 552 31.59 8.83 17.95
N ASN A 553 32.59 7.96 17.90
CA ASN A 553 33.09 7.40 16.64
C ASN A 553 32.09 6.43 15.99
N ALA A 554 32.28 6.11 14.70
CA ALA A 554 31.31 5.33 13.94
C ALA A 554 30.99 3.94 14.52
N ALA A 555 31.98 3.23 15.06
CA ALA A 555 31.79 1.90 15.64
C ALA A 555 31.01 1.96 16.96
N ALA A 556 31.35 2.93 17.82
CA ALA A 556 30.67 3.16 19.09
C ALA A 556 29.21 3.61 18.87
N ARG A 557 28.97 4.51 17.90
CA ARG A 557 27.61 4.93 17.49
C ARG A 557 26.77 3.74 17.07
N GLN A 558 27.35 2.82 16.30
CA GLN A 558 26.67 1.65 15.80
C GLN A 558 26.12 0.78 16.95
N VAL A 559 26.96 0.51 17.95
CA VAL A 559 26.56 -0.28 19.12
C VAL A 559 25.55 0.48 19.97
N LEU A 560 25.80 1.74 20.33
CA LEU A 560 24.91 2.49 21.21
C LEU A 560 23.51 2.69 20.60
N ASN A 561 23.43 3.05 19.31
CA ASN A 561 22.15 3.20 18.60
C ASN A 561 21.36 1.88 18.58
N SER A 562 22.03 0.76 18.39
CA SER A 562 21.38 -0.56 18.29
C SER A 562 20.82 -1.01 19.64
N VAL A 563 21.61 -0.85 20.71
CA VAL A 563 21.15 -1.18 22.07
C VAL A 563 20.02 -0.25 22.49
N PHE A 564 20.12 1.05 22.24
CA PHE A 564 19.07 2.00 22.58
C PHE A 564 17.76 1.74 21.83
N LEU A 565 17.84 1.45 20.52
CA LEU A 565 16.67 1.08 19.73
C LEU A 565 16.01 -0.18 20.29
N HIS A 566 16.79 -1.20 20.68
CA HIS A 566 16.25 -2.39 21.29
C HIS A 566 15.50 -2.10 22.59
N GLU A 567 16.08 -1.32 23.51
CA GLU A 567 15.41 -0.95 24.76
C GLU A 567 14.14 -0.12 24.51
N CYS A 568 14.15 0.77 23.52
CA CYS A 568 12.94 1.53 23.14
C CYS A 568 11.87 0.63 22.53
N GLN A 569 12.25 -0.33 21.69
CA GLN A 569 11.33 -1.33 21.13
C GLN A 569 10.68 -2.15 22.25
N GLN A 570 11.44 -2.57 23.27
CA GLN A 570 10.90 -3.26 24.46
C GLN A 570 9.95 -2.38 25.28
N ALA A 571 10.15 -1.05 25.26
CA ALA A 571 9.21 -0.11 25.86
C ALA A 571 7.95 0.13 25.02
N GLY A 572 7.94 -0.31 23.76
CA GLY A 572 6.82 -0.22 22.83
C GLY A 572 6.99 0.80 21.71
N LEU A 573 8.22 1.21 21.35
CA LEU A 573 8.46 2.08 20.19
C LEU A 573 7.90 1.44 18.90
N ASP A 574 7.16 2.19 18.08
CA ASP A 574 6.58 1.66 16.83
C ASP A 574 7.44 1.97 15.61
N THR A 575 8.05 3.15 15.55
CA THR A 575 8.81 3.61 14.39
C THR A 575 10.16 4.19 14.80
N ALA A 576 11.14 4.16 13.90
CA ALA A 576 12.48 4.70 14.18
C ALA A 576 13.10 5.32 12.93
N ILE A 577 13.59 6.56 13.05
CA ILE A 577 14.38 7.23 12.02
C ILE A 577 15.84 6.83 12.21
N VAL A 578 16.34 5.98 11.32
CA VAL A 578 17.66 5.34 11.42
C VAL A 578 18.29 5.08 10.06
N HIS A 579 19.62 4.94 10.06
CA HIS A 579 20.33 4.26 8.99
C HIS A 579 20.23 2.75 9.20
N ALA A 580 19.22 2.13 8.56
CA ALA A 580 18.84 0.73 8.72
C ALA A 580 20.02 -0.27 8.67
N SER A 581 20.91 -0.14 7.67
CA SER A 581 22.08 -1.02 7.50
C SER A 581 23.14 -0.91 8.61
N LYS A 582 23.04 0.09 9.50
CA LYS A 582 23.96 0.27 10.63
C LYS A 582 23.42 -0.31 11.93
N ILE A 583 22.13 -0.60 12.07
CA ILE A 583 21.58 -1.19 13.30
C ILE A 583 22.08 -2.63 13.41
N VAL A 584 22.69 -3.05 14.50
CA VAL A 584 23.25 -4.41 14.66
C VAL A 584 22.31 -5.24 15.54
N PRO A 585 21.96 -6.49 15.15
CA PRO A 585 21.25 -7.44 16.01
C PRO A 585 21.89 -7.56 17.39
N MET A 586 21.09 -7.55 18.47
CA MET A 586 21.60 -7.61 19.86
C MET A 586 22.50 -8.84 20.10
N ALA A 587 22.17 -9.98 19.48
CA ALA A 587 22.94 -11.22 19.54
C ALA A 587 24.33 -11.12 18.88
N ARG A 588 24.55 -10.15 17.99
CA ARG A 588 25.84 -9.91 17.31
C ARG A 588 26.73 -8.87 18.01
N ILE A 589 26.22 -8.22 19.04
CA ILE A 589 26.98 -7.26 19.84
C ILE A 589 27.70 -8.04 20.95
N PRO A 590 29.05 -7.99 21.03
CA PRO A 590 29.80 -8.61 22.12
C PRO A 590 29.26 -8.23 23.50
N ASP A 591 29.19 -9.19 24.42
CA ASP A 591 28.54 -9.04 25.72
C ASP A 591 29.13 -7.90 26.57
N ASP A 592 30.44 -7.69 26.49
CA ASP A 592 31.15 -6.59 27.17
C ASP A 592 30.70 -5.22 26.65
N ARG A 593 30.63 -5.06 25.32
CA ARG A 593 30.17 -3.82 24.67
C ARG A 593 28.69 -3.57 24.89
N ARG A 594 27.87 -4.63 24.85
CA ARG A 594 26.43 -4.57 25.11
C ARG A 594 26.15 -4.16 26.57
N GLY A 595 26.87 -4.77 27.52
CA GLY A 595 26.75 -4.45 28.94
C GLY A 595 27.07 -2.99 29.25
N VAL A 596 28.19 -2.48 28.73
CA VAL A 596 28.58 -1.08 28.97
C VAL A 596 27.63 -0.09 28.26
N ALA A 597 27.12 -0.43 27.07
CA ALA A 597 26.09 0.39 26.41
C ALA A 597 24.80 0.47 27.24
N LEU A 598 24.34 -0.66 27.82
CA LEU A 598 23.18 -0.69 28.71
C LEU A 598 23.43 0.12 29.99
N ASP A 599 24.62 0.00 30.58
CA ASP A 599 24.98 0.80 31.75
C ASP A 599 25.01 2.30 31.44
N LEU A 600 25.42 2.69 30.23
CA LEU A 600 25.38 4.07 29.76
C LEU A 600 23.94 4.57 29.56
N ILE A 601 23.09 3.79 28.88
CA ILE A 601 21.67 4.12 28.65
C ILE A 601 20.91 4.29 29.99
N TYR A 602 21.21 3.44 30.96
CA TYR A 602 20.53 3.42 32.27
C TYR A 602 21.27 4.18 33.37
N ASP A 603 22.31 4.94 33.04
CA ASP A 603 23.14 5.70 34.00
C ASP A 603 23.58 4.87 35.23
N ARG A 604 24.00 3.62 35.02
CA ARG A 604 24.35 2.66 36.09
C ARG A 604 25.77 2.86 36.62
N ARG A 605 26.04 4.04 37.16
CA ARG A 605 27.34 4.40 37.75
C ARG A 605 27.61 3.70 39.08
N ARG A 606 28.91 3.51 39.37
CA ARG A 606 29.43 3.06 40.67
C ARG A 606 30.64 3.92 41.03
N GLU A 607 31.09 3.88 42.28
CA GLU A 607 32.13 4.77 42.83
C GLU A 607 33.41 4.83 41.95
N ASP A 608 33.82 3.70 41.34
CA ASP A 608 34.98 3.58 40.44
C ASP A 608 34.61 3.26 38.98
N TYR A 609 33.36 3.49 38.57
CA TYR A 609 32.87 3.11 37.24
C TYR A 609 31.96 4.17 36.63
N ASP A 610 32.47 4.82 35.59
CA ASP A 610 31.69 5.67 34.69
C ASP A 610 31.46 4.94 33.35
N PRO A 611 30.20 4.61 33.00
CA PRO A 611 29.90 3.90 31.77
C PRO A 611 30.35 4.62 30.50
N LEU A 612 30.31 5.96 30.46
CA LEU A 612 30.73 6.73 29.29
C LEU A 612 32.24 6.61 29.08
N SER A 613 33.04 6.81 30.14
CA SER A 613 34.49 6.60 30.09
C SER A 613 34.83 5.17 29.67
N LYS A 614 34.19 4.16 30.28
CA LYS A 614 34.42 2.76 29.91
C LYS A 614 34.02 2.48 28.47
N PHE A 615 32.91 3.03 28.01
CA PHE A 615 32.46 2.87 26.63
C PHE A 615 33.46 3.47 25.66
N MET A 616 33.99 4.66 25.94
CA MET A 616 35.02 5.29 25.12
C MET A 616 36.30 4.45 25.04
N GLU A 617 36.77 3.89 26.16
CA GLU A 617 37.94 2.99 26.21
C GLU A 617 37.74 1.75 25.32
N LEU A 618 36.55 1.14 25.33
CA LEU A 618 36.25 -0.06 24.53
C LEU A 618 36.35 0.17 23.01
N PHE A 619 36.22 1.43 22.58
CA PHE A 619 36.28 1.81 21.16
C PHE A 619 37.50 2.69 20.84
N GLU A 620 38.45 2.84 21.76
CA GLU A 620 39.70 3.54 21.52
C GLU A 620 40.58 2.72 20.57
N GLY A 621 40.95 3.30 19.42
CA GLY A 621 41.71 2.61 18.37
C GLY A 621 40.92 1.58 17.54
N VAL A 622 39.65 1.30 17.88
CA VAL A 622 38.78 0.39 17.11
C VAL A 622 38.18 1.14 15.93
N THR A 623 38.80 0.98 14.77
CA THR A 623 38.21 1.43 13.50
C THR A 623 37.20 0.39 13.00
N ALA A 624 36.19 0.84 12.25
CA ALA A 624 35.23 -0.05 11.61
C ALA A 624 35.92 -1.09 10.69
N SER A 625 37.07 -0.74 10.11
CA SER A 625 37.91 -1.65 9.31
C SER A 625 38.62 -2.71 10.16
N ALA A 626 39.17 -2.36 11.34
CA ALA A 626 39.81 -3.33 12.22
C ALA A 626 38.81 -4.37 12.79
N ALA A 627 37.60 -3.93 13.13
CA ALA A 627 36.53 -4.84 13.56
C ALA A 627 36.07 -5.79 12.44
N ARG A 628 36.08 -5.32 11.18
CA ARG A 628 35.74 -6.13 10.01
C ARG A 628 36.83 -7.16 9.69
N ALA A 629 38.10 -6.81 9.90
CA ALA A 629 39.23 -7.72 9.71
C ALA A 629 39.23 -8.88 10.73
N GLY A 630 39.01 -8.60 12.02
CA GLY A 630 38.93 -9.65 13.05
C GLY A 630 37.79 -10.64 12.81
N ARG A 631 36.61 -10.17 12.37
CA ARG A 631 35.50 -11.05 11.98
C ARG A 631 35.83 -11.95 10.78
N ALA A 632 36.59 -11.44 9.80
CA ALA A 632 37.00 -12.23 8.65
C ALA A 632 37.93 -13.39 9.06
N GLU A 633 38.83 -13.16 10.02
CA GLU A 633 39.70 -14.20 10.58
C GLU A 633 38.93 -15.26 11.38
N GLU A 634 37.99 -14.83 12.24
CA GLU A 634 37.11 -15.75 12.98
C GLU A 634 36.27 -16.63 12.03
N LEU A 635 35.68 -16.01 11.00
CA LEU A 635 34.90 -16.74 10.00
C LEU A 635 35.76 -17.75 9.23
N ALA A 636 36.99 -17.39 8.87
CA ALA A 636 37.91 -18.28 8.17
C ALA A 636 38.32 -19.50 9.01
N ALA A 637 38.33 -19.38 10.35
CA ALA A 637 38.70 -20.44 11.27
C ALA A 637 37.63 -21.55 11.44
N LEU A 638 36.38 -21.30 11.02
CA LEU A 638 35.29 -22.27 11.12
C LEU A 638 35.42 -23.44 10.10
N PRO A 639 34.92 -24.65 10.42
CA PRO A 639 34.77 -25.74 9.47
C PRO A 639 33.94 -25.32 8.24
N LEU A 640 34.22 -25.89 7.06
CA LEU A 640 33.66 -25.41 5.78
C LEU A 640 32.13 -25.27 5.76
N PHE A 641 31.39 -26.30 6.18
CA PHE A 641 29.92 -26.27 6.16
C PHE A 641 29.34 -25.33 7.23
N GLU A 642 29.94 -25.27 8.43
CA GLU A 642 29.57 -24.29 9.46
C GLU A 642 29.89 -22.85 9.00
N ARG A 643 30.98 -22.67 8.25
CA ARG A 643 31.36 -21.40 7.65
C ARG A 643 30.37 -20.96 6.57
N LEU A 644 29.95 -21.86 5.69
CA LEU A 644 28.91 -21.60 4.69
C LEU A 644 27.57 -21.24 5.35
N GLU A 645 27.15 -21.99 6.37
CA GLU A 645 25.97 -21.68 7.16
C GLU A 645 26.10 -20.30 7.83
N ARG A 646 27.25 -20.02 8.44
CA ARG A 646 27.53 -18.75 9.10
C ARG A 646 27.56 -17.57 8.12
N ARG A 647 28.03 -17.76 6.88
CA ARG A 647 27.98 -16.73 5.82
C ARG A 647 26.56 -16.37 5.43
N ILE A 648 25.66 -17.36 5.38
CA ILE A 648 24.23 -17.11 5.13
C ILE A 648 23.64 -16.33 6.30
N VAL A 649 23.88 -16.78 7.53
CA VAL A 649 23.40 -16.08 8.73
C VAL A 649 23.91 -14.64 8.74
N ASP A 650 25.22 -14.43 8.53
CA ASP A 650 25.87 -13.14 8.62
C ASP A 650 25.69 -12.24 7.39
N GLY A 651 25.17 -12.77 6.28
CA GLY A 651 25.04 -12.05 5.02
C GLY A 651 26.40 -11.71 4.39
N GLU A 652 27.42 -12.54 4.60
CA GLU A 652 28.80 -12.29 4.17
C GLU A 652 29.11 -12.92 2.80
N ARG A 653 29.25 -12.08 1.78
CA ARG A 653 29.52 -12.48 0.40
C ARG A 653 31.01 -12.67 0.09
N ILE A 654 31.90 -11.99 0.81
CA ILE A 654 33.33 -11.99 0.47
C ILE A 654 33.95 -13.36 0.74
N GLY A 655 34.38 -14.05 -0.32
CA GLY A 655 34.95 -15.41 -0.23
C GLY A 655 33.90 -16.53 -0.28
N LEU A 656 32.63 -16.21 -0.56
CA LEU A 656 31.55 -17.19 -0.68
C LEU A 656 31.80 -18.21 -1.81
N GLU A 657 32.16 -17.76 -3.01
CA GLU A 657 32.35 -18.63 -4.18
C GLU A 657 33.42 -19.70 -3.93
N GLY A 658 34.57 -19.32 -3.34
CA GLY A 658 35.62 -20.28 -3.01
C GLY A 658 35.19 -21.33 -1.97
N ASP A 659 34.32 -20.96 -1.03
CA ASP A 659 33.76 -21.92 -0.07
C ASP A 659 32.73 -22.84 -0.72
N LEU A 660 31.94 -22.35 -1.68
CA LEU A 660 31.00 -23.16 -2.44
C LEU A 660 31.71 -24.16 -3.35
N ASP A 661 32.79 -23.74 -4.02
CA ASP A 661 33.61 -24.63 -4.86
C ASP A 661 34.23 -25.76 -4.01
N ALA A 662 34.80 -25.43 -2.85
CA ALA A 662 35.33 -26.42 -1.92
C ALA A 662 34.26 -27.38 -1.37
N ALA A 663 33.00 -26.92 -1.27
CA ALA A 663 31.89 -27.75 -0.83
C ALA A 663 31.39 -28.68 -1.95
N LEU A 664 31.42 -28.24 -3.21
CA LEU A 664 31.09 -29.07 -4.37
C LEU A 664 32.02 -30.28 -4.54
N GLU A 665 33.27 -30.19 -4.05
CA GLU A 665 34.19 -31.34 -3.99
C GLU A 665 33.76 -32.41 -2.98
N GLN A 666 32.91 -32.05 -2.00
CA GLN A 666 32.53 -32.93 -0.88
C GLN A 666 31.07 -33.40 -0.93
N ARG A 667 30.15 -32.58 -1.46
CA ARG A 667 28.72 -32.89 -1.54
C ARG A 667 28.10 -32.41 -2.86
N PRO A 668 27.05 -33.09 -3.37
CA PRO A 668 26.27 -32.57 -4.49
C PRO A 668 25.69 -31.19 -4.21
N ALA A 669 25.59 -30.35 -5.24
CA ALA A 669 25.04 -28.98 -5.18
C ALA A 669 23.71 -28.89 -4.41
N LEU A 670 22.80 -29.85 -4.64
CA LEU A 670 21.50 -29.93 -3.99
C LEU A 670 21.57 -30.19 -2.48
N GLU A 671 22.50 -31.04 -2.02
CA GLU A 671 22.69 -31.31 -0.59
C GLU A 671 23.27 -30.09 0.12
N ILE A 672 24.17 -29.34 -0.53
CA ILE A 672 24.71 -28.09 0.01
C ILE A 672 23.57 -27.08 0.23
N ILE A 673 22.68 -26.93 -0.75
CA ILE A 673 21.52 -26.04 -0.63
C ILE A 673 20.61 -26.50 0.52
N ASN A 674 20.17 -27.75 0.51
CA ASN A 674 19.15 -28.24 1.45
C ASN A 674 19.65 -28.36 2.90
N ASP A 675 20.86 -28.87 3.10
CA ASP A 675 21.33 -29.25 4.44
C ASP A 675 22.23 -28.18 5.07
N THR A 676 22.77 -27.25 4.29
CA THR A 676 23.67 -26.20 4.80
C THR A 676 23.07 -24.81 4.64
N LEU A 677 22.76 -24.41 3.41
CA LEU A 677 22.32 -23.04 3.14
C LEU A 677 20.90 -22.76 3.68
N LEU A 678 19.96 -23.71 3.51
CA LEU A 678 18.63 -23.60 4.10
C LEU A 678 18.64 -23.65 5.63
N ASN A 679 19.57 -24.38 6.26
CA ASN A 679 19.74 -24.34 7.72
C ASN A 679 20.19 -22.96 8.20
N GLY A 680 21.13 -22.32 7.51
CA GLY A 680 21.50 -20.94 7.79
C GLY A 680 20.31 -19.98 7.63
N MET A 681 19.51 -20.16 6.59
CA MET A 681 18.29 -19.37 6.38
C MET A 681 17.22 -19.63 7.44
N LYS A 682 17.13 -20.86 7.97
CA LYS A 682 16.25 -21.19 9.10
C LYS A 682 16.65 -20.42 10.36
N ILE A 683 17.95 -20.36 10.69
CA ILE A 683 18.45 -19.55 11.81
C ILE A 683 18.11 -18.07 11.61
N VAL A 684 18.28 -17.54 10.40
CA VAL A 684 17.87 -16.17 10.06
C VAL A 684 16.37 -15.97 10.30
N GLY A 685 15.54 -16.94 9.89
CA GLY A 685 14.09 -16.94 10.14
C GLY A 685 13.75 -16.96 11.63
N ASP A 686 14.43 -17.79 12.43
CA ASP A 686 14.23 -17.88 13.87
C ASP A 686 14.62 -16.57 14.58
N LEU A 687 15.76 -15.97 14.20
CA LEU A 687 16.24 -14.69 14.74
C LEU A 687 15.36 -13.51 14.32
N PHE A 688 14.83 -13.53 13.10
CA PHE A 688 13.86 -12.54 12.67
C PHE A 688 12.57 -12.73 13.46
N GLY A 689 12.01 -13.94 13.52
CA GLY A 689 10.77 -14.25 14.24
C GLY A 689 10.80 -13.92 15.73
N SER A 690 11.97 -13.97 16.39
CA SER A 690 12.14 -13.54 17.78
C SER A 690 12.33 -12.03 17.97
N GLY A 691 12.45 -11.26 16.88
CA GLY A 691 12.74 -9.82 16.89
C GLY A 691 14.22 -9.47 17.15
N GLU A 692 15.10 -10.48 17.25
CA GLU A 692 16.54 -10.28 17.48
C GLU A 692 17.28 -9.80 16.22
N MET A 693 16.75 -10.12 15.03
CA MET A 693 17.28 -9.69 13.74
C MET A 693 16.31 -8.77 13.01
N GLN A 694 16.86 -7.72 12.40
CA GLN A 694 16.10 -6.71 11.65
C GLN A 694 15.99 -7.10 10.17
N LEU A 695 14.91 -6.66 9.50
CA LEU A 695 14.66 -6.91 8.06
C LEU A 695 15.87 -6.65 7.14
N PRO A 696 16.69 -5.59 7.32
CA PRO A 696 17.89 -5.37 6.49
C PRO A 696 18.85 -6.56 6.45
N PHE A 697 19.06 -7.23 7.58
CA PHE A 697 19.96 -8.39 7.67
C PHE A 697 19.35 -9.61 7.01
N VAL A 698 18.04 -9.78 7.13
CA VAL A 698 17.31 -10.85 6.43
C VAL A 698 17.46 -10.67 4.92
N LEU A 699 17.31 -9.44 4.41
CA LEU A 699 17.52 -9.12 2.99
C LEU A 699 18.96 -9.38 2.55
N GLN A 700 19.95 -9.02 3.38
CA GLN A 700 21.36 -9.29 3.09
C GLN A 700 21.64 -10.80 3.05
N SER A 701 21.13 -11.57 4.00
CA SER A 701 21.20 -13.03 4.02
C SER A 701 20.52 -13.65 2.81
N ALA A 702 19.37 -13.11 2.38
CA ALA A 702 18.66 -13.54 1.18
C ALA A 702 19.48 -13.29 -0.10
N GLU A 703 20.17 -12.15 -0.21
CA GLU A 703 21.06 -11.88 -1.34
C GLU A 703 22.25 -12.86 -1.40
N VAL A 704 22.85 -13.18 -0.24
CA VAL A 704 23.90 -14.20 -0.19
C VAL A 704 23.35 -15.57 -0.56
N MET A 705 22.18 -15.95 -0.06
CA MET A 705 21.50 -17.19 -0.43
C MET A 705 21.24 -17.28 -1.94
N LYS A 706 20.74 -16.20 -2.54
CA LYS A 706 20.48 -16.13 -3.98
C LYS A 706 21.78 -16.28 -4.79
N ALA A 707 22.85 -15.59 -4.36
CA ALA A 707 24.17 -15.74 -4.97
C ALA A 707 24.69 -17.18 -4.86
N SER A 708 24.51 -17.84 -3.71
CA SER A 708 24.89 -19.24 -3.53
C SER A 708 24.11 -20.20 -4.43
N VAL A 709 22.79 -20.03 -4.54
CA VAL A 709 21.96 -20.87 -5.42
C VAL A 709 22.36 -20.68 -6.88
N ALA A 710 22.56 -19.42 -7.32
CA ALA A 710 22.99 -19.13 -8.69
C ALA A 710 24.37 -19.73 -9.04
N HIS A 711 25.28 -19.81 -8.06
CA HIS A 711 26.58 -20.45 -8.23
C HIS A 711 26.49 -21.98 -8.30
N LEU A 712 25.58 -22.58 -7.53
CA LEU A 712 25.41 -24.04 -7.44
C LEU A 712 24.52 -24.62 -8.56
N GLU A 713 23.63 -23.82 -9.13
CA GLU A 713 22.67 -24.24 -10.18
C GLU A 713 23.33 -24.93 -11.39
N PRO A 714 24.44 -24.43 -11.97
CA PRO A 714 25.10 -25.08 -13.10
C PRO A 714 25.65 -26.48 -12.80
N HIS A 715 25.81 -26.83 -11.52
CA HIS A 715 26.39 -28.09 -11.06
C HIS A 715 25.32 -29.14 -10.70
N MET A 716 24.05 -28.88 -11.00
CA MET A 716 22.93 -29.81 -10.79
C MET A 716 22.76 -30.74 -11.99
N GLU A 717 22.51 -32.03 -11.76
CA GLU A 717 22.25 -32.99 -12.84
C GLU A 717 20.95 -32.66 -13.60
N LYS A 718 21.02 -32.57 -14.93
CA LYS A 718 19.85 -32.42 -15.81
C LYS A 718 19.42 -33.78 -16.35
N GLN A 719 18.15 -34.17 -16.16
CA GLN A 719 17.55 -35.30 -16.86
C GLN A 719 16.86 -34.81 -18.14
N ASP A 720 17.48 -35.07 -19.28
CA ASP A 720 17.00 -34.65 -20.59
C ASP A 720 15.78 -35.50 -21.02
N SER A 721 14.58 -35.11 -20.58
CA SER A 721 13.32 -35.77 -20.92
C SER A 721 12.15 -34.78 -21.02
N GLY A 722 12.19 -33.87 -21.99
CA GLY A 722 11.10 -32.91 -22.21
C GLY A 722 9.72 -33.58 -22.44
N GLY A 723 8.65 -32.91 -22.00
CA GLY A 723 7.26 -33.27 -22.34
C GLY A 723 6.47 -34.05 -21.27
N LYS A 724 6.80 -33.92 -19.98
CA LYS A 724 6.03 -34.59 -18.92
C LYS A 724 4.68 -33.94 -18.58
N GLY A 725 4.60 -32.61 -18.66
CA GLY A 725 3.41 -31.79 -18.38
C GLY A 725 3.80 -30.33 -18.14
N THR A 726 2.81 -29.45 -18.00
CA THR A 726 2.99 -28.00 -17.79
C THR A 726 2.45 -27.56 -16.42
N ILE A 727 3.20 -26.73 -15.70
CA ILE A 727 2.75 -26.14 -14.43
C ILE A 727 2.95 -24.62 -14.44
N VAL A 728 1.98 -23.87 -13.93
CA VAL A 728 2.16 -22.45 -13.60
C VAL A 728 2.61 -22.34 -12.16
N LEU A 729 3.74 -21.67 -11.91
CA LEU A 729 4.25 -21.39 -10.57
C LEU A 729 4.20 -19.90 -10.28
N ALA A 730 3.65 -19.53 -9.12
CA ALA A 730 3.58 -18.15 -8.69
C ALA A 730 3.74 -18.01 -7.17
N THR A 731 4.33 -16.91 -6.73
CA THR A 731 4.23 -16.49 -5.32
C THR A 731 3.00 -15.62 -5.17
N VAL A 732 2.17 -15.93 -4.18
CA VAL A 732 0.86 -15.28 -4.02
C VAL A 732 0.98 -13.78 -3.77
N LYS A 733 -0.10 -13.04 -4.06
CA LYS A 733 -0.24 -11.61 -3.80
C LYS A 733 0.20 -11.25 -2.37
N GLY A 734 0.93 -10.14 -2.27
CA GLY A 734 1.47 -9.65 -0.99
C GLY A 734 2.76 -10.33 -0.54
N ASP A 735 3.20 -11.41 -1.20
CA ASP A 735 4.41 -12.14 -0.85
C ASP A 735 5.51 -11.96 -1.91
N VAL A 736 6.73 -11.70 -1.45
CA VAL A 736 7.92 -11.39 -2.27
C VAL A 736 8.93 -12.53 -2.33
N HIS A 737 8.73 -13.60 -1.57
CA HIS A 737 9.73 -14.65 -1.42
C HIS A 737 9.65 -15.66 -2.58
N ASP A 738 10.73 -15.82 -3.33
CA ASP A 738 10.75 -16.65 -4.54
C ASP A 738 11.75 -17.80 -4.52
N ILE A 739 12.59 -17.92 -3.48
CA ILE A 739 13.66 -18.93 -3.43
C ILE A 739 13.10 -20.36 -3.53
N GLY A 740 12.09 -20.69 -2.70
CA GLY A 740 11.46 -22.01 -2.72
C GLY A 740 10.79 -22.31 -4.07
N LYS A 741 10.05 -21.34 -4.62
CA LYS A 741 9.43 -21.44 -5.95
C LYS A 741 10.47 -21.66 -7.05
N ASN A 742 11.56 -20.91 -7.05
CA ASN A 742 12.63 -21.06 -8.04
C ASN A 742 13.34 -22.42 -7.92
N LEU A 743 13.48 -22.96 -6.70
CA LEU A 743 13.99 -24.32 -6.52
C LEU A 743 13.04 -25.37 -7.10
N VAL A 744 11.73 -25.20 -6.91
CA VAL A 744 10.71 -26.07 -7.54
C VAL A 744 10.77 -25.96 -9.06
N ASP A 745 10.89 -24.74 -9.60
CA ASP A 745 11.06 -24.49 -11.03
C ASP A 745 12.28 -25.25 -11.57
N ILE A 746 13.46 -25.05 -10.97
CA ILE A 746 14.71 -25.72 -11.37
C ILE A 746 14.54 -27.24 -11.32
N ILE A 747 13.94 -27.80 -10.26
CA ILE A 747 13.77 -29.25 -10.12
C ILE A 747 12.80 -29.79 -11.18
N LEU A 748 11.64 -29.17 -11.36
CA LEU A 748 10.65 -29.61 -12.34
C LEU A 748 11.18 -29.49 -13.77
N SER A 749 11.81 -28.36 -14.11
CA SER A 749 12.45 -28.10 -15.39
C SER A 749 13.57 -29.13 -15.66
N ASN A 750 14.43 -29.42 -14.68
CA ASN A 750 15.48 -30.44 -14.82
C ASN A 750 14.95 -31.88 -14.89
N ASN A 751 13.68 -32.10 -14.55
CA ASN A 751 13.01 -33.41 -14.60
C ASN A 751 12.01 -33.54 -15.75
N GLY A 752 12.01 -32.61 -16.71
CA GLY A 752 11.26 -32.75 -17.97
C GLY A 752 9.88 -32.08 -18.03
N TYR A 753 9.53 -31.27 -17.03
CA TYR A 753 8.30 -30.47 -17.00
C TYR A 753 8.50 -29.10 -17.63
N SER A 754 7.45 -28.57 -18.26
CA SER A 754 7.40 -27.16 -18.68
C SER A 754 6.91 -26.30 -17.52
N VAL A 755 7.72 -25.34 -17.08
CA VAL A 755 7.37 -24.45 -15.97
C VAL A 755 7.12 -23.04 -16.48
N VAL A 756 5.91 -22.52 -16.23
CA VAL A 756 5.56 -21.12 -16.45
C VAL A 756 5.66 -20.39 -15.12
N ASN A 757 6.80 -19.72 -14.90
CA ASN A 757 7.09 -19.04 -13.65
C ASN A 757 6.67 -17.57 -13.73
N LEU A 758 5.59 -17.20 -13.04
CA LEU A 758 5.03 -15.84 -13.03
C LEU A 758 5.73 -14.91 -12.02
N GLY A 759 6.72 -15.40 -11.27
CA GLY A 759 7.44 -14.60 -10.29
C GLY A 759 6.67 -14.38 -8.97
N ILE A 760 6.72 -13.15 -8.45
CA ILE A 760 6.26 -12.80 -7.10
C ILE A 760 5.05 -11.87 -7.10
N LYS A 761 4.35 -11.77 -5.95
CA LYS A 761 3.18 -10.90 -5.74
C LYS A 761 2.06 -11.07 -6.77
N GLN A 762 1.82 -12.29 -7.25
CA GLN A 762 0.87 -12.51 -8.34
C GLN A 762 -0.58 -12.61 -7.82
N PRO A 763 -1.53 -11.83 -8.37
CA PRO A 763 -2.95 -12.01 -8.08
C PRO A 763 -3.47 -13.31 -8.73
N ILE A 764 -4.52 -13.89 -8.16
CA ILE A 764 -5.12 -15.12 -8.69
C ILE A 764 -5.59 -14.97 -10.13
N SER A 765 -6.08 -13.79 -10.54
CA SER A 765 -6.44 -13.52 -11.93
C SER A 765 -5.30 -13.75 -12.91
N ALA A 766 -4.08 -13.27 -12.59
CA ALA A 766 -2.90 -13.47 -13.43
C ALA A 766 -2.47 -14.94 -13.48
N ILE A 767 -2.55 -15.64 -12.34
CA ILE A 767 -2.25 -17.07 -12.25
C ILE A 767 -3.20 -17.88 -13.13
N LEU A 768 -4.51 -17.61 -13.05
CA LEU A 768 -5.52 -18.31 -13.85
C LEU A 768 -5.44 -17.95 -15.33
N ALA A 769 -5.15 -16.70 -15.67
CA ALA A 769 -4.94 -16.27 -17.05
C ALA A 769 -3.77 -17.02 -17.68
N ALA A 770 -2.62 -17.07 -17.01
CA ALA A 770 -1.46 -17.83 -17.48
C ALA A 770 -1.73 -19.34 -17.55
N ALA A 771 -2.48 -19.89 -16.59
CA ALA A 771 -2.84 -21.30 -16.59
C ALA A 771 -3.73 -21.66 -17.80
N ALA A 772 -4.61 -20.75 -18.20
CA ALA A 772 -5.42 -20.89 -19.41
C ALA A 772 -4.60 -20.65 -20.69
N GLU A 773 -3.75 -19.63 -20.73
CA GLU A 773 -2.91 -19.28 -21.90
C GLU A 773 -1.92 -20.38 -22.26
N HIS A 774 -1.35 -21.04 -21.25
CA HIS A 774 -0.30 -22.05 -21.44
C HIS A 774 -0.79 -23.49 -21.31
N ASP A 775 -2.12 -23.71 -21.31
CA ASP A 775 -2.74 -25.04 -21.15
C ASP A 775 -2.11 -25.84 -20.00
N ALA A 776 -2.01 -25.21 -18.83
CA ALA A 776 -1.34 -25.82 -17.69
C ALA A 776 -2.10 -27.03 -17.15
N ASP A 777 -1.37 -28.07 -16.74
CA ASP A 777 -1.91 -29.27 -16.10
C ASP A 777 -2.11 -29.06 -14.59
N ALA A 778 -1.37 -28.13 -13.98
CA ALA A 778 -1.46 -27.82 -12.56
C ALA A 778 -1.11 -26.34 -12.27
N VAL A 779 -1.59 -25.85 -11.12
CA VAL A 779 -1.21 -24.54 -10.57
C VAL A 779 -0.46 -24.75 -9.27
N GLY A 780 0.76 -24.22 -9.18
CA GLY A 780 1.55 -24.19 -7.96
C GLY A 780 1.60 -22.79 -7.36
N MET A 781 1.24 -22.68 -6.08
CA MET A 781 1.32 -21.43 -5.33
C MET A 781 2.30 -21.56 -4.16
N SER A 782 3.20 -20.58 -4.05
CA SER A 782 4.19 -20.48 -2.98
C SER A 782 3.92 -19.30 -2.06
N GLY A 783 4.24 -19.43 -0.78
CA GLY A 783 4.19 -18.35 0.20
C GLY A 783 5.07 -18.63 1.41
N LEU A 784 5.77 -17.62 1.92
CA LEU A 784 6.59 -17.75 3.13
C LEU A 784 5.85 -17.28 4.38
N LEU A 785 5.03 -16.22 4.27
CA LEU A 785 4.44 -15.55 5.42
C LEU A 785 3.15 -16.24 5.90
N VAL A 786 2.83 -16.08 7.19
CA VAL A 786 1.54 -16.54 7.74
C VAL A 786 0.38 -15.89 7.00
N LYS A 787 0.46 -14.59 6.67
CA LYS A 787 -0.55 -13.87 5.86
C LYS A 787 -0.73 -14.51 4.48
N SER A 788 0.32 -15.09 3.88
CA SER A 788 0.25 -15.77 2.58
C SER A 788 -0.61 -17.02 2.62
N THR A 789 -0.73 -17.70 3.77
CA THR A 789 -1.64 -18.84 3.94
C THR A 789 -3.10 -18.44 3.86
N VAL A 790 -3.43 -17.21 4.28
CA VAL A 790 -4.76 -16.62 4.15
C VAL A 790 -5.01 -16.23 2.69
N ILE A 791 -4.04 -15.62 2.02
CA ILE A 791 -4.16 -15.31 0.58
C ILE A 791 -4.36 -16.59 -0.24
N MET A 792 -3.65 -17.68 0.06
CA MET A 792 -3.88 -18.96 -0.62
C MET A 792 -5.29 -19.49 -0.40
N LYS A 793 -5.83 -19.37 0.82
CA LYS A 793 -7.23 -19.71 1.13
C LYS A 793 -8.20 -18.89 0.27
N GLU A 794 -7.98 -17.58 0.21
CA GLU A 794 -8.78 -16.64 -0.57
C GLU A 794 -8.71 -16.96 -2.08
N ASN A 795 -7.52 -17.30 -2.59
CA ASN A 795 -7.33 -17.72 -3.97
C ASN A 795 -8.14 -18.98 -4.30
N LEU A 796 -8.17 -19.98 -3.40
CA LEU A 796 -8.98 -21.19 -3.59
C LEU A 796 -10.49 -20.87 -3.57
N GLN A 797 -10.94 -19.99 -2.69
CA GLN A 797 -12.32 -19.53 -2.64
C GLN A 797 -12.71 -18.79 -3.93
N GLU A 798 -11.82 -17.94 -4.44
CA GLU A 798 -12.02 -17.20 -5.69
C GLU A 798 -12.03 -18.14 -6.92
N MET A 799 -11.19 -19.18 -6.93
CA MET A 799 -11.27 -20.24 -7.94
C MET A 799 -12.60 -21.00 -7.88
N GLY A 800 -13.14 -21.19 -6.67
CA GLY A 800 -14.46 -21.76 -6.42
C GLY A 800 -15.59 -20.89 -6.97
N SER A 801 -15.61 -19.59 -6.62
CA SER A 801 -16.63 -18.64 -7.07
C SER A 801 -16.64 -18.46 -8.60
N ARG A 802 -15.46 -18.52 -9.25
CA ARG A 802 -15.33 -18.46 -10.72
C ARG A 802 -15.67 -19.78 -11.43
N GLY A 803 -16.00 -20.84 -10.69
CA GLY A 803 -16.34 -22.15 -11.27
C GLY A 803 -15.16 -22.89 -11.92
N VAL A 804 -13.91 -22.52 -11.61
CA VAL A 804 -12.69 -23.12 -12.20
C VAL A 804 -11.99 -24.10 -11.27
N ALA A 805 -12.50 -24.31 -10.05
CA ALA A 805 -11.86 -25.13 -9.02
C ALA A 805 -11.53 -26.57 -9.48
N THR A 806 -12.35 -27.17 -10.33
CA THR A 806 -12.13 -28.54 -10.83
C THR A 806 -11.24 -28.62 -12.07
N ARG A 807 -10.85 -27.49 -12.66
CA ARG A 807 -10.08 -27.45 -13.92
C ARG A 807 -8.60 -27.76 -13.69
N TRP A 808 -8.01 -27.21 -12.63
CA TRP A 808 -6.59 -27.36 -12.33
C TRP A 808 -6.39 -27.86 -10.89
N PRO A 809 -5.70 -29.00 -10.69
CA PRO A 809 -5.15 -29.37 -9.39
C PRO A 809 -4.19 -28.30 -8.87
N VAL A 810 -4.28 -28.00 -7.58
CA VAL A 810 -3.48 -26.97 -6.92
C VAL A 810 -2.45 -27.61 -6.00
N LEU A 811 -1.17 -27.24 -6.18
CA LEU A 811 -0.08 -27.60 -5.28
C LEU A 811 0.28 -26.37 -4.44
N LEU A 812 0.15 -26.47 -3.12
CA LEU A 812 0.53 -25.40 -2.21
C LEU A 812 1.85 -25.73 -1.51
N GLY A 813 2.81 -24.82 -1.58
CA GLY A 813 4.10 -24.92 -0.90
C GLY A 813 4.42 -23.66 -0.12
N GLY A 814 5.27 -23.77 0.90
CA GLY A 814 5.59 -22.63 1.75
C GLY A 814 5.97 -22.98 3.17
N ALA A 815 6.89 -22.20 3.76
CA ALA A 815 7.38 -22.46 5.12
C ALA A 815 6.29 -22.29 6.19
N ALA A 816 5.34 -21.38 5.98
CA ALA A 816 4.22 -21.15 6.90
C ALA A 816 3.09 -22.19 6.77
N LEU A 817 3.09 -23.04 5.74
CA LEU A 817 2.05 -24.05 5.53
C LEU A 817 2.39 -25.34 6.25
N THR A 818 1.35 -26.00 6.74
CA THR A 818 1.44 -27.37 7.25
C THR A 818 0.59 -28.29 6.39
N ARG A 819 0.96 -29.58 6.33
CA ARG A 819 0.16 -30.58 5.62
C ARG A 819 -1.29 -30.62 6.11
N SER A 820 -1.49 -30.55 7.43
CA SER A 820 -2.83 -30.56 8.02
C SER A 820 -3.69 -29.39 7.53
N TYR A 821 -3.13 -28.17 7.50
CA TYR A 821 -3.88 -27.01 7.05
C TYR A 821 -4.31 -27.12 5.58
N VAL A 822 -3.41 -27.58 4.71
CA VAL A 822 -3.70 -27.70 3.28
C VAL A 822 -4.63 -28.88 2.97
N GLU A 823 -4.32 -30.06 3.48
CA GLU A 823 -5.03 -31.29 3.12
C GLU A 823 -6.31 -31.54 3.94
N ASN A 824 -6.55 -30.77 5.01
CA ASN A 824 -7.80 -30.80 5.77
C ASN A 824 -8.58 -29.49 5.58
N ASP A 825 -8.09 -28.38 6.15
CA ASP A 825 -8.86 -27.13 6.23
C ASP A 825 -9.11 -26.50 4.83
N LEU A 826 -8.08 -26.42 3.99
CA LEU A 826 -8.21 -25.87 2.64
C LEU A 826 -8.91 -26.83 1.68
N ALA A 827 -8.71 -28.14 1.84
CA ALA A 827 -9.41 -29.15 1.06
C ALA A 827 -10.92 -29.19 1.36
N GLU A 828 -11.36 -28.83 2.57
CA GLU A 828 -12.78 -28.77 2.91
C GLU A 828 -13.53 -27.64 2.20
N ILE A 829 -12.87 -26.49 2.00
CA ILE A 829 -13.49 -25.31 1.37
C ILE A 829 -13.30 -25.27 -0.15
N TYR A 830 -12.37 -26.04 -0.71
CA TYR A 830 -12.03 -26.01 -2.12
C TYR A 830 -12.68 -27.19 -2.85
N PRO A 831 -13.58 -26.96 -3.83
CA PRO A 831 -14.25 -28.03 -4.56
C PRO A 831 -13.30 -28.88 -5.42
N GLY A 832 -12.12 -28.36 -5.73
CA GLY A 832 -11.09 -29.02 -6.53
C GLY A 832 -10.10 -29.83 -5.69
N ARG A 833 -9.02 -30.30 -6.34
CA ARG A 833 -7.94 -31.01 -5.65
C ARG A 833 -6.85 -30.04 -5.22
N VAL A 834 -6.52 -30.05 -3.92
CA VAL A 834 -5.41 -29.27 -3.35
C VAL A 834 -4.48 -30.20 -2.55
N THR A 835 -3.16 -30.07 -2.74
CA THR A 835 -2.15 -30.89 -2.05
C THR A 835 -1.00 -30.04 -1.51
N TYR A 836 -0.36 -30.53 -0.43
CA TYR A 836 0.78 -29.85 0.18
C TYR A 836 2.11 -30.38 -0.33
N ALA A 837 2.97 -29.48 -0.82
CA ALA A 837 4.36 -29.77 -1.13
C ALA A 837 5.27 -29.20 -0.03
N ARG A 838 5.88 -30.08 0.77
CA ARG A 838 6.82 -29.66 1.83
C ARG A 838 8.11 -29.07 1.27
N ASP A 839 8.60 -29.67 0.19
CA ASP A 839 9.85 -29.31 -0.47
C ASP A 839 9.75 -29.58 -1.98
N ALA A 840 10.78 -29.19 -2.72
CA ALA A 840 10.77 -29.27 -4.18
C ALA A 840 10.76 -30.71 -4.72
N PHE A 841 11.28 -31.70 -3.96
CA PHE A 841 11.18 -33.12 -4.34
C PHE A 841 9.78 -33.68 -4.15
N GLU A 842 9.10 -33.26 -3.08
CA GLU A 842 7.69 -33.58 -2.92
C GLU A 842 6.84 -32.92 -4.01
N GLY A 843 7.15 -31.66 -4.40
CA GLY A 843 6.55 -31.01 -5.56
C GLY A 843 6.68 -31.83 -6.85
N LEU A 844 7.87 -32.35 -7.14
CA LEU A 844 8.11 -33.25 -8.27
C LEU A 844 7.26 -34.53 -8.20
N ARG A 845 7.22 -35.20 -7.03
CA ARG A 845 6.41 -36.42 -6.84
C ARG A 845 4.91 -36.15 -7.00
N LEU A 846 4.43 -35.01 -6.53
CA LEU A 846 3.03 -34.61 -6.67
C LEU A 846 2.71 -34.32 -8.14
N MET A 847 3.58 -33.65 -8.87
CA MET A 847 3.41 -33.41 -10.30
C MET A 847 3.41 -34.72 -11.10
N ASP A 848 4.31 -35.66 -10.79
CA ASP A 848 4.29 -37.01 -11.37
C ASP A 848 2.94 -37.71 -11.12
N SER A 849 2.37 -37.55 -9.91
CA SER A 849 1.05 -38.10 -9.58
C SER A 849 -0.09 -37.40 -10.34
N VAL A 850 -0.03 -36.08 -10.53
CA VAL A 850 -1.01 -35.33 -11.34
C VAL A 850 -0.99 -35.84 -12.78
N MET A 851 0.19 -35.97 -13.38
CA MET A 851 0.31 -36.44 -14.76
C MET A 851 -0.04 -37.92 -14.92
N ALA A 852 0.28 -38.77 -13.94
CA ALA A 852 -0.14 -40.17 -13.96
C ALA A 852 -1.68 -40.29 -13.98
N ARG A 853 -2.39 -39.45 -13.22
CA ARG A 853 -3.85 -39.40 -13.22
C ARG A 853 -4.42 -38.83 -14.52
N ALA A 854 -3.85 -37.74 -15.04
CA ALA A 854 -4.25 -37.17 -16.33
C ALA A 854 -4.13 -38.19 -17.49
N ARG A 855 -3.16 -39.12 -17.39
CA ARG A 855 -2.94 -40.22 -18.34
C ARG A 855 -3.76 -41.49 -18.04
N GLY A 856 -4.56 -41.51 -16.97
CA GLY A 856 -5.44 -42.64 -16.60
C GLY A 856 -4.71 -43.87 -16.03
N VAL A 857 -3.53 -43.70 -15.42
CA VAL A 857 -2.65 -44.81 -15.03
C VAL A 857 -2.79 -45.23 -13.55
N ASP A 858 -3.63 -44.58 -12.73
CA ASP A 858 -3.74 -44.89 -11.29
C ASP A 858 -5.19 -45.05 -10.80
N PRO A 859 -5.77 -46.27 -10.84
CA PRO A 859 -7.04 -46.60 -10.18
C PRO A 859 -6.88 -47.17 -8.75
N GLU A 860 -5.68 -47.59 -8.32
CA GLU A 860 -5.50 -48.32 -7.06
C GLU A 860 -5.31 -47.40 -5.84
N ARG A 861 -4.82 -46.16 -6.03
CA ARG A 861 -4.59 -45.22 -4.93
C ARG A 861 -5.86 -44.48 -4.48
N ASP A 862 -6.85 -44.31 -5.35
CA ASP A 862 -8.12 -43.64 -5.05
C ASP A 862 -8.97 -44.38 -4.00
N ALA A 863 -8.92 -45.71 -3.97
CA ALA A 863 -9.61 -46.50 -2.95
C ALA A 863 -8.96 -46.37 -1.57
N ALA A 864 -7.63 -46.24 -1.51
CA ALA A 864 -6.88 -46.09 -0.26
C ALA A 864 -6.92 -44.66 0.29
N GLU A 865 -6.87 -43.63 -0.57
CA GLU A 865 -7.05 -42.23 -0.18
C GLU A 865 -8.50 -41.94 0.26
N ALA A 866 -9.51 -42.48 -0.44
CA ALA A 866 -10.90 -42.38 -0.03
C ALA A 866 -11.16 -43.11 1.31
N ALA A 867 -10.56 -44.29 1.51
CA ALA A 867 -10.63 -45.02 2.77
C ALA A 867 -9.94 -44.26 3.92
N ALA A 868 -8.74 -43.74 3.70
CA ALA A 868 -8.01 -42.95 4.71
C ALA A 868 -8.71 -41.62 5.03
N THR A 869 -9.41 -41.01 4.07
CA THR A 869 -10.21 -39.80 4.30
C THR A 869 -11.49 -40.12 5.06
N ALA A 870 -12.14 -41.25 4.77
CA ALA A 870 -13.31 -41.72 5.53
C ALA A 870 -12.95 -42.13 6.96
N GLU A 871 -11.77 -42.71 7.17
CA GLU A 871 -11.27 -43.13 8.49
C GLU A 871 -10.79 -41.95 9.34
N ARG A 872 -10.37 -40.83 8.74
CA ARG A 872 -10.06 -39.57 9.44
C ARG A 872 -11.30 -38.71 9.75
N LYS A 873 -12.42 -38.94 9.06
CA LYS A 873 -13.72 -38.27 9.30
C LYS A 873 -14.59 -38.96 10.36
N ALA A 874 -14.25 -40.20 10.74
CA ALA A 874 -14.83 -40.93 11.86
C ALA A 874 -14.04 -40.66 13.15
#